data_AF-A0A834YFC0-F1
#
_entry.id   AF-A0A834YFC0-F1
#
_cell.length_a   1.000
_cell.length_b   1.000
_cell.length_c   1.000
_cell.angle_alpha   90.00
_cell.angle_beta   90.00
_cell.angle_gamma   90.00
#
_symmetry.space_group_name_H-M   'P 1'
#
loop_
_entity.id
_entity.type
_entity.pdbx_description
1 polymer ?
#
loop_
_entity_poly.entity_id
_entity_poly.type
_entity_poly.pdbx_seq_one_letter_code
_entity_poly.pdbx_strand_id
1 'polypeptide(L)'
;MASSCPPFPYSGKYYHISDDACVRRSSFFEGKAVLNQGIGYSVILGFGAFFAVFTSFLVWLEKRYVGSRHTSEWFNTAGRNVKTGLIASVIVSQWTWAATILQSSNVAWQYGISGPFWYASGATIQVLLFGVMAIEIKRKAPHAHTVCEIVKARWGTAAHIVFLAFCFLTNIIVTAMLLLGGSAVVNALTGVNIYAASFLIPLGVIVYTLAGGLKATFLASYIHSVIVHLVLVIFVYLVYTASSELGSPSVIYNRLLDVASKSRVCQEPVSHDGQSCGPVSGNHKGSYLTMLSSGGLIFGIINIVGNFGTVFVDNGYWVSAIAARPSSTHKGYLLGGLVWFAVPFSLATSLGLGALALDLPISESEASHGLVPAATAIALMGKGGSILLLTMLFMAVTSAGSSELIAVSSLCTYDIYRTYINPDASGKTILKVSRWVILAFGCFMGLLAVILNKAGVSLGWMYLAMGILIGSAVLPIAFMLLWRKANSIGAILGTTIGCVLGIVTWLSVTSIEYGRINLDTTGRNSPMLAGNLVSILTGGAVHAVCSLLWPQNYDWETTKQITVVEKEKSDLPVEEFKEEKLMKAKAWIVKWGVGFTIVIVILWPLLSLPAGEFSVGYFTFWAVIAIAWGTIGSAVIIALPLIESWETIQKVFLGMFTNDRLMEKIEEINFKMHTIMVSIPEAERVYLLEKEKAKRRQALEQKDQIVSA
;
A
#
# COMPACT_ATOMS: atom_id res chain seq x y z
N MET A 1 40.49 -25.43 24.95
CA MET A 1 39.19 -25.70 25.60
C MET A 1 38.23 -24.58 25.23
N ALA A 2 37.28 -24.85 24.33
CA ALA A 2 36.21 -23.93 23.96
C ALA A 2 35.23 -23.79 25.14
N SER A 3 35.50 -22.87 26.08
CA SER A 3 34.81 -22.88 27.38
C SER A 3 33.37 -22.35 27.38
N SER A 4 32.78 -22.02 26.22
CA SER A 4 31.33 -21.81 26.10
C SER A 4 30.89 -21.86 24.62
N CYS A 5 30.59 -23.06 24.12
CA CYS A 5 29.81 -23.24 22.89
C CYS A 5 28.41 -23.73 23.27
N PRO A 6 27.33 -23.00 22.94
CA PRO A 6 27.27 -21.70 22.25
C PRO A 6 27.73 -20.51 23.13
N PRO A 7 28.03 -19.34 22.53
CA PRO A 7 28.29 -18.10 23.28
C PRO A 7 27.10 -17.66 24.14
N PHE A 8 25.88 -17.91 23.67
CA PHE A 8 24.65 -17.64 24.40
C PHE A 8 23.78 -18.90 24.51
N PRO A 9 23.24 -19.24 25.70
CA PRO A 9 22.42 -20.44 25.86
C PRO A 9 21.19 -20.47 24.95
N TYR A 10 20.58 -19.31 24.69
CA TYR A 10 19.37 -19.18 23.89
C TYR A 10 19.61 -19.31 22.37
N SER A 11 20.85 -19.18 21.90
CA SER A 11 21.19 -19.30 20.48
C SER A 11 21.77 -20.67 20.11
N GLY A 12 21.86 -21.60 21.07
CA GLY A 12 22.58 -22.87 20.91
C GLY A 12 22.18 -23.73 19.73
N LYS A 13 20.92 -23.64 19.29
CA LYS A 13 20.39 -24.38 18.13
C LYS A 13 21.07 -24.01 16.81
N TYR A 14 21.76 -22.86 16.76
CA TYR A 14 22.43 -22.33 15.57
C TYR A 14 23.95 -22.51 15.60
N TYR A 15 24.49 -23.15 16.64
CA TYR A 15 25.90 -23.45 16.76
C TYR A 15 26.10 -24.96 16.79
N HIS A 16 27.22 -25.43 16.26
CA HIS A 16 27.65 -26.82 16.33
C HIS A 16 29.16 -26.87 16.57
N ILE A 17 29.63 -27.97 17.13
CA ILE A 17 31.06 -28.17 17.40
C ILE A 17 31.66 -28.91 16.20
N SER A 18 32.65 -28.31 15.55
CA SER A 18 33.45 -28.92 14.47
C SER A 18 34.92 -28.69 14.78
N ASP A 19 35.73 -29.75 14.74
CA ASP A 19 37.19 -29.70 14.99
C ASP A 19 37.58 -28.93 16.27
N ASP A 20 36.87 -29.19 17.38
CA ASP A 20 37.00 -28.51 18.68
C ASP A 20 36.74 -26.98 18.65
N ALA A 21 36.19 -26.45 17.55
CA ALA A 21 35.76 -25.07 17.39
C ALA A 21 34.23 -24.94 17.43
N CYS A 22 33.74 -23.83 18.02
CA CYS A 22 32.31 -23.49 18.02
C CYS A 22 31.96 -22.80 16.71
N VAL A 23 31.19 -23.46 15.84
CA VAL A 23 30.85 -22.96 14.51
C VAL A 23 29.39 -22.55 14.46
N ARG A 24 29.13 -21.29 14.11
CA ARG A 24 27.76 -20.80 13.85
C ARG A 24 27.32 -21.24 12.46
N ARG A 25 26.02 -21.39 12.22
CA ARG A 25 25.52 -21.57 10.85
C ARG A 25 25.80 -20.33 10.01
N SER A 26 26.14 -20.53 8.74
CA SER A 26 26.42 -19.45 7.79
C SER A 26 25.17 -18.68 7.34
N SER A 27 24.01 -19.34 7.33
CA SER A 27 22.73 -18.74 7.00
C SER A 27 21.59 -19.37 7.81
N PHE A 28 20.48 -18.65 7.95
CA PHE A 28 19.35 -19.12 8.75
C PHE A 28 18.55 -20.19 8.01
N PHE A 29 18.30 -19.94 6.71
CA PHE A 29 17.45 -20.81 5.92
C PHE A 29 18.21 -21.99 5.31
N GLU A 30 19.54 -21.89 5.10
CA GLU A 30 20.39 -22.94 4.47
C GLU A 30 19.82 -23.47 3.13
N GLY A 31 19.00 -22.67 2.43
CA GLY A 31 18.27 -23.10 1.23
C GLY A 31 17.15 -24.13 1.48
N LYS A 32 16.77 -24.38 2.74
CA LYS A 32 15.72 -25.31 3.14
C LYS A 32 14.44 -24.56 3.53
N ALA A 33 13.37 -24.83 2.80
CA ALA A 33 12.05 -24.30 3.11
C ALA A 33 11.42 -25.02 4.32
N VAL A 34 10.76 -24.26 5.19
CA VAL A 34 10.08 -24.78 6.39
C VAL A 34 8.71 -25.39 6.06
N LEU A 35 8.06 -24.84 5.04
CA LEU A 35 6.78 -25.31 4.50
C LEU A 35 7.02 -26.07 3.20
N ASN A 36 6.09 -26.97 2.88
CA ASN A 36 6.12 -27.64 1.58
C ASN A 36 5.59 -26.71 0.47
N GLN A 37 5.94 -27.03 -0.77
CA GLN A 37 5.48 -26.26 -1.93
C GLN A 37 3.95 -26.27 -2.08
N GLY A 38 3.28 -27.34 -1.66
CA GLY A 38 1.82 -27.45 -1.69
C GLY A 38 1.11 -26.35 -0.88
N ILE A 39 1.63 -26.00 0.31
CA ILE A 39 1.12 -24.87 1.10
C ILE A 39 1.37 -23.56 0.36
N GLY A 40 2.54 -23.38 -0.25
CA GLY A 40 2.85 -22.19 -1.04
C GLY A 40 1.89 -21.95 -2.19
N TYR A 41 1.66 -22.97 -3.02
CA TYR A 41 0.67 -22.90 -4.12
C TYR A 41 -0.75 -22.71 -3.60
N SER A 42 -1.11 -23.36 -2.49
CA SER A 42 -2.43 -23.21 -1.87
C SER A 42 -2.67 -21.79 -1.36
N VAL A 43 -1.68 -21.13 -0.76
CA VAL A 43 -1.83 -19.74 -0.32
C VAL A 43 -1.96 -18.82 -1.53
N ILE A 44 -1.09 -18.96 -2.53
CA ILE A 44 -1.08 -18.07 -3.70
C ILE A 44 -2.37 -18.20 -4.52
N LEU A 45 -2.75 -19.43 -4.89
CA LEU A 45 -3.90 -19.68 -5.76
C LEU A 45 -5.21 -19.69 -4.97
N GLY A 46 -5.21 -20.25 -3.76
CA GLY A 46 -6.40 -20.40 -2.94
C GLY A 46 -6.94 -19.06 -2.46
N PHE A 47 -6.08 -18.16 -1.95
CA PHE A 47 -6.55 -16.83 -1.56
C PHE A 47 -6.97 -16.00 -2.79
N GLY A 48 -6.25 -16.09 -3.91
CA GLY A 48 -6.66 -15.45 -5.16
C GLY A 48 -8.06 -15.87 -5.61
N ALA A 49 -8.35 -17.17 -5.60
CA ALA A 49 -9.67 -17.72 -5.91
C ALA A 49 -10.73 -17.29 -4.88
N PHE A 50 -10.39 -17.33 -3.58
CA PHE A 50 -11.27 -16.88 -2.51
C PHE A 50 -11.71 -15.43 -2.73
N PHE A 51 -10.77 -14.50 -2.97
CA PHE A 51 -11.11 -13.11 -3.19
C PHE A 51 -11.89 -12.88 -4.48
N ALA A 52 -11.57 -13.62 -5.55
CA ALA A 52 -12.36 -13.55 -6.78
C ALA A 52 -13.83 -13.92 -6.55
N VAL A 53 -14.09 -15.04 -5.88
CA VAL A 53 -15.46 -15.48 -5.57
C VAL A 53 -16.14 -14.54 -4.58
N PHE A 54 -15.45 -14.22 -3.48
CA PHE A 54 -16.00 -13.44 -2.38
C PHE A 54 -16.34 -12.01 -2.79
N THR A 55 -15.42 -11.32 -3.46
CA THR A 55 -15.67 -9.94 -3.90
C THR A 55 -16.75 -9.88 -4.99
N SER A 56 -16.74 -10.83 -5.93
CA SER A 56 -17.81 -10.94 -6.94
C SER A 56 -19.17 -11.18 -6.30
N PHE A 57 -19.22 -12.03 -5.26
CA PHE A 57 -20.43 -12.29 -4.50
C PHE A 57 -20.93 -11.05 -3.76
N LEU A 58 -20.06 -10.31 -3.06
CA LEU A 58 -20.46 -9.08 -2.37
C LEU A 58 -20.95 -7.99 -3.33
N VAL A 59 -20.27 -7.84 -4.46
CA VAL A 59 -20.70 -6.91 -5.52
C VAL A 59 -22.05 -7.34 -6.11
N TRP A 60 -22.26 -8.64 -6.31
CA TRP A 60 -23.56 -9.17 -6.75
C TRP A 60 -24.68 -8.90 -5.73
N LEU A 61 -24.43 -9.12 -4.43
CA LEU A 61 -25.38 -8.80 -3.36
C LEU A 61 -25.75 -7.31 -3.37
N GLU A 62 -24.75 -6.44 -3.51
CA GLU A 62 -24.98 -5.00 -3.58
C GLU A 62 -25.85 -4.63 -4.79
N LYS A 63 -25.52 -5.14 -5.98
CA LYS A 63 -26.33 -4.93 -7.18
C LYS A 63 -27.77 -5.39 -6.98
N ARG A 64 -27.94 -6.56 -6.37
CA ARG A 64 -29.24 -7.22 -6.19
C ARG A 64 -30.13 -6.50 -5.18
N TYR A 65 -29.57 -6.09 -4.04
CA TYR A 65 -30.33 -5.64 -2.87
C TYR A 65 -30.15 -4.15 -2.55
N VAL A 66 -29.07 -3.51 -2.98
CA VAL A 66 -28.84 -2.06 -2.81
C VAL A 66 -29.19 -1.29 -4.09
N GLY A 67 -29.07 -1.93 -5.26
CA GLY A 67 -29.46 -1.36 -6.55
C GLY A 67 -28.37 -0.54 -7.24
N SER A 68 -27.10 -0.77 -6.90
CA SER A 68 -25.96 -0.11 -7.56
C SER A 68 -25.91 -0.41 -9.06
N ARG A 69 -25.63 0.63 -9.87
CA ARG A 69 -25.45 0.51 -11.33
C ARG A 69 -23.96 0.33 -11.65
N HIS A 70 -23.64 -0.68 -12.45
CA HIS A 70 -22.28 -0.98 -12.88
C HIS A 70 -21.92 -0.21 -14.15
N THR A 71 -21.61 1.07 -14.00
CA THR A 71 -21.12 1.95 -15.06
C THR A 71 -19.60 2.03 -15.06
N SER A 72 -19.02 2.64 -16.10
CA SER A 72 -17.58 2.90 -16.17
C SER A 72 -17.12 3.86 -15.08
N GLU A 73 -17.95 4.85 -14.75
CA GLU A 73 -17.74 5.75 -13.63
C GLU A 73 -17.72 5.00 -12.31
N TRP A 74 -18.69 4.11 -12.07
CA TRP A 74 -18.72 3.32 -10.84
C TRP A 74 -17.51 2.40 -10.70
N PHE A 75 -17.07 1.77 -11.80
CA PHE A 75 -15.91 0.89 -11.82
C PHE A 75 -14.61 1.61 -11.44
N ASN A 76 -14.43 2.86 -11.89
CA ASN A 76 -13.19 3.62 -11.67
C ASN A 76 -13.23 4.59 -10.48
N THR A 77 -14.40 4.91 -9.92
CA THR A 77 -14.54 5.91 -8.84
C THR A 77 -15.25 5.38 -7.60
N ALA A 78 -15.73 4.13 -7.64
CA ALA A 78 -16.54 3.52 -6.57
C ALA A 78 -17.76 4.36 -6.15
N GLY A 79 -18.29 5.20 -7.05
CA GLY A 79 -19.41 6.10 -6.79
C GLY A 79 -19.10 7.27 -5.86
N ARG A 80 -17.82 7.54 -5.55
CA ARG A 80 -17.35 8.69 -4.76
C ARG A 80 -17.96 8.82 -3.34
N ASN A 81 -18.49 7.73 -2.78
CA ASN A 81 -19.29 7.73 -1.54
C ASN A 81 -18.72 6.82 -0.42
N VAL A 82 -17.40 6.68 -0.37
CA VAL A 82 -16.77 5.83 0.64
C VAL A 82 -16.68 6.58 1.98
N LYS A 83 -17.12 5.94 3.08
CA LYS A 83 -17.14 6.52 4.44
C LYS A 83 -15.76 6.46 5.12
N THR A 84 -15.63 7.16 6.25
CA THR A 84 -14.35 7.44 6.94
C THR A 84 -13.60 6.18 7.33
N GLY A 85 -14.26 5.22 7.97
CA GLY A 85 -13.66 3.98 8.44
C GLY A 85 -13.15 3.14 7.28
N LEU A 86 -13.98 2.94 6.26
CA LEU A 86 -13.58 2.16 5.08
C LEU A 86 -12.43 2.85 4.33
N ILE A 87 -12.44 4.18 4.19
CA ILE A 87 -11.29 4.94 3.63
C ILE A 87 -10.03 4.70 4.47
N ALA A 88 -10.11 4.83 5.79
CA ALA A 88 -8.95 4.62 6.67
C ALA A 88 -8.38 3.20 6.52
N SER A 89 -9.25 2.19 6.49
CA SER A 89 -8.85 0.79 6.29
C SER A 89 -8.22 0.54 4.92
N VAL A 90 -8.78 1.13 3.85
CA VAL A 90 -8.22 1.07 2.49
C VAL A 90 -6.85 1.73 2.45
N ILE A 91 -6.68 2.92 3.05
CA ILE A 91 -5.39 3.62 3.10
C ILE A 91 -4.34 2.76 3.80
N VAL A 92 -4.67 2.19 4.97
CA VAL A 92 -3.75 1.31 5.71
C VAL A 92 -3.41 0.08 4.86
N SER A 93 -4.39 -0.51 4.18
CA SER A 93 -4.19 -1.67 3.31
C SER A 93 -3.25 -1.37 2.14
N GLN A 94 -3.55 -0.29 1.41
CA GLN A 94 -2.81 0.12 0.21
C GLN A 94 -1.36 0.50 0.52
N TRP A 95 -1.10 0.94 1.75
CA TRP A 95 0.24 1.31 2.20
C TRP A 95 0.98 0.18 2.93
N THR A 96 0.26 -0.86 3.36
CA THR A 96 0.91 -2.04 3.93
C THR A 96 1.44 -2.90 2.79
N TRP A 97 2.57 -2.49 2.23
CA TRP A 97 3.30 -3.22 1.20
C TRP A 97 4.09 -4.38 1.80
N ALA A 98 4.60 -5.26 0.92
CA ALA A 98 5.66 -6.19 1.30
C ALA A 98 6.84 -5.48 1.97
N ALA A 99 7.30 -4.36 1.41
CA ALA A 99 8.37 -3.55 2.01
C ALA A 99 8.04 -3.08 3.43
N THR A 100 6.78 -2.71 3.71
CA THR A 100 6.34 -2.25 5.04
C THR A 100 6.56 -3.29 6.13
N ILE A 101 6.45 -4.57 5.81
CA ILE A 101 6.66 -5.67 6.77
C ILE A 101 8.14 -6.09 6.78
N LEU A 102 8.71 -6.26 5.58
CA LEU A 102 10.02 -6.88 5.38
C LEU A 102 11.17 -5.88 5.59
N GLN A 103 11.10 -4.71 4.95
CA GLN A 103 12.16 -3.70 5.02
C GLN A 103 12.20 -2.99 6.37
N SER A 104 11.05 -2.74 6.99
CA SER A 104 11.00 -2.17 8.36
C SER A 104 11.71 -3.07 9.38
N SER A 105 11.47 -4.38 9.30
CA SER A 105 12.14 -5.38 10.14
C SER A 105 13.62 -5.53 9.81
N ASN A 106 14.00 -5.39 8.52
CA ASN A 106 15.39 -5.38 8.09
C ASN A 106 16.16 -4.20 8.69
N VAL A 107 15.62 -2.98 8.64
CA VAL A 107 16.30 -1.83 9.25
C VAL A 107 16.33 -1.89 10.78
N ALA A 108 15.41 -2.63 11.41
CA ALA A 108 15.50 -2.94 12.83
C ALA A 108 16.67 -3.87 13.16
N TRP A 109 16.91 -4.86 12.31
CA TRP A 109 18.06 -5.75 12.41
C TRP A 109 19.38 -5.00 12.16
N GLN A 110 19.39 -4.03 11.24
CA GLN A 110 20.59 -3.22 10.95
C GLN A 110 20.90 -2.16 12.02
N TYR A 111 19.89 -1.43 12.50
CA TYR A 111 20.10 -0.21 13.29
C TYR A 111 19.49 -0.26 14.69
N GLY A 112 18.84 -1.36 15.07
CA GLY A 112 18.11 -1.47 16.34
C GLY A 112 16.85 -0.63 16.34
N ILE A 113 16.50 -0.05 17.50
CA ILE A 113 15.24 0.69 17.70
C ILE A 113 15.06 1.90 16.76
N SER A 114 16.17 2.47 16.29
CA SER A 114 16.16 3.63 15.38
C SER A 114 15.53 3.27 14.02
N GLY A 115 15.75 2.05 13.54
CA GLY A 115 15.23 1.56 12.26
C GLY A 115 13.70 1.56 12.15
N PRO A 116 12.98 0.81 13.01
CA PRO A 116 11.51 0.78 13.03
C PRO A 116 10.90 2.17 13.12
N PHE A 117 11.48 3.01 13.98
CA PHE A 117 11.00 4.36 14.19
C PHE A 117 11.12 5.21 12.93
N TRP A 118 12.32 5.30 12.33
CA TRP A 118 12.54 6.09 11.13
C TRP A 118 11.81 5.55 9.90
N TYR A 119 11.59 4.23 9.83
CA TYR A 119 10.71 3.64 8.83
C TYR A 119 9.28 4.15 8.99
N ALA A 120 8.69 3.94 10.18
CA ALA A 120 7.29 4.26 10.44
C ALA A 120 7.03 5.77 10.38
N SER A 121 7.81 6.56 11.14
CA SER A 121 7.69 8.02 11.16
C SER A 121 7.92 8.61 9.78
N GLY A 122 8.97 8.16 9.09
CA GLY A 122 9.37 8.70 7.80
C GLY A 122 8.36 8.47 6.69
N ALA A 123 7.53 7.43 6.77
CA ALA A 123 6.50 7.10 5.78
C ALA A 123 5.07 7.54 6.17
N THR A 124 4.81 7.84 7.45
CA THR A 124 3.51 8.36 7.90
C THR A 124 3.26 9.81 7.44
N ILE A 125 4.30 10.63 7.32
CA ILE A 125 4.20 12.05 6.96
C ILE A 125 3.46 12.23 5.64
N GLN A 126 3.79 11.40 4.65
CA GLN A 126 3.30 11.48 3.29
C GLN A 126 1.81 11.21 3.26
N VAL A 127 1.34 10.21 4.01
CA VAL A 127 -0.10 9.92 4.14
C VAL A 127 -0.84 11.13 4.72
N LEU A 128 -0.30 11.69 5.81
CA LEU A 128 -0.92 12.81 6.51
C LEU A 128 -1.00 14.06 5.63
N LEU A 129 0.09 14.38 4.91
CA LEU A 129 0.15 15.54 4.02
C LEU A 129 -0.63 15.31 2.72
N PHE A 130 -0.66 14.08 2.20
CA PHE A 130 -1.48 13.74 1.03
C PHE A 130 -2.97 13.91 1.32
N GLY A 131 -3.41 13.77 2.57
CA GLY A 131 -4.77 14.14 2.97
C GLY A 131 -5.15 15.59 2.64
N VAL A 132 -4.19 16.52 2.60
CA VAL A 132 -4.41 17.89 2.12
C VAL A 132 -4.71 17.90 0.62
N MET A 133 -3.93 17.14 -0.16
CA MET A 133 -4.15 16.97 -1.60
C MET A 133 -5.51 16.33 -1.87
N ALA A 134 -5.88 15.30 -1.10
CA ALA A 134 -7.16 14.62 -1.22
C ALA A 134 -8.36 15.56 -1.06
N ILE A 135 -8.29 16.53 -0.14
CA ILE A 135 -9.33 17.58 0.02
C ILE A 135 -9.27 18.61 -1.11
N GLU A 136 -8.08 19.03 -1.54
CA GLU A 136 -7.93 20.00 -2.63
C GLU A 136 -8.48 19.47 -3.97
N ILE A 137 -8.34 18.18 -4.25
CA ILE A 137 -8.95 17.54 -5.44
C ILE A 137 -10.47 17.74 -5.41
N LYS A 138 -11.13 17.52 -4.28
CA LYS A 138 -12.60 17.70 -4.17
C LYS A 138 -13.04 19.13 -4.44
N ARG A 139 -12.17 20.10 -4.15
CA ARG A 139 -12.45 21.52 -4.29
C ARG A 139 -12.15 22.06 -5.70
N LYS A 140 -11.09 21.55 -6.33
CA LYS A 140 -10.53 22.10 -7.57
C LYS A 140 -10.70 21.22 -8.80
N ALA A 141 -10.87 19.92 -8.61
CA ALA A 141 -11.01 18.94 -9.69
C ALA A 141 -11.99 17.81 -9.28
N PRO A 142 -13.26 18.13 -8.95
CA PRO A 142 -14.22 17.14 -8.43
C PRO A 142 -14.59 16.03 -9.42
N HIS A 143 -14.39 16.27 -10.72
CA HIS A 143 -14.75 15.36 -11.80
C HIS A 143 -13.58 14.57 -12.40
N ALA A 144 -12.35 14.78 -11.90
CA ALA A 144 -11.19 14.03 -12.37
C ALA A 144 -11.29 12.54 -12.01
N HIS A 145 -10.63 11.71 -12.81
CA HIS A 145 -10.41 10.27 -12.60
C HIS A 145 -8.96 9.97 -12.27
N THR A 146 -8.02 10.75 -12.79
CA THR A 146 -6.58 10.60 -12.53
C THR A 146 -5.91 11.93 -12.19
N VAL A 147 -4.69 11.86 -11.65
CA VAL A 147 -3.85 13.06 -11.42
C VAL A 147 -3.43 13.72 -12.74
N CYS A 148 -3.23 12.92 -13.78
CA CYS A 148 -2.72 13.37 -15.08
C CYS A 148 -3.76 14.21 -15.84
N GLU A 149 -5.06 13.92 -15.69
CA GLU A 149 -6.12 14.78 -16.22
C GLU A 149 -6.06 16.20 -15.63
N ILE A 150 -5.74 16.30 -14.32
CA ILE A 150 -5.58 17.59 -13.64
C ILE A 150 -4.35 18.33 -14.18
N VAL A 151 -3.24 17.62 -14.39
CA VAL A 151 -2.02 18.17 -15.02
C VAL A 151 -2.35 18.70 -16.41
N LYS A 152 -3.06 17.93 -17.23
CA LYS A 152 -3.42 18.33 -18.59
C LYS A 152 -4.32 19.56 -18.59
N ALA A 153 -5.34 19.58 -17.74
CA ALA A 153 -6.26 20.71 -17.64
C ALA A 153 -5.57 22.01 -17.18
N ARG A 154 -4.55 21.91 -16.33
CA ARG A 154 -3.82 23.07 -15.79
C ARG A 154 -2.65 23.54 -16.65
N TRP A 155 -1.83 22.61 -17.14
CA TRP A 155 -0.53 22.89 -17.76
C TRP A 155 -0.39 22.38 -19.20
N GLY A 156 -1.43 21.75 -19.74
CA GLY A 156 -1.50 21.33 -21.13
C GLY A 156 -0.76 20.02 -21.43
N THR A 157 -0.71 19.69 -22.72
CA THR A 157 -0.24 18.38 -23.24
C THR A 157 1.22 18.08 -22.93
N ALA A 158 2.11 19.06 -22.99
CA ALA A 158 3.55 18.81 -22.76
C ALA A 158 3.82 18.38 -21.31
N ALA A 159 3.24 19.08 -20.34
CA ALA A 159 3.32 18.70 -18.93
C ALA A 159 2.64 17.34 -18.71
N HIS A 160 1.47 17.14 -19.32
CA HIS A 160 0.74 15.89 -19.22
C HIS A 160 1.59 14.67 -19.58
N ILE A 161 2.31 14.69 -20.70
CA ILE A 161 3.16 13.56 -21.12
C ILE A 161 4.30 13.31 -20.12
N VAL A 162 4.92 14.38 -19.61
CA VAL A 162 6.01 14.26 -18.61
C VAL A 162 5.50 13.63 -17.32
N PHE A 163 4.42 14.15 -16.75
CA PHE A 163 3.87 13.60 -15.51
C PHE A 163 3.30 12.19 -15.70
N LEU A 164 2.70 11.90 -16.85
CA LEU A 164 2.23 10.56 -17.20
C LEU A 164 3.40 9.55 -17.20
N ALA A 165 4.56 9.92 -17.74
CA ALA A 165 5.76 9.08 -17.68
C ALA A 165 6.23 8.83 -16.24
N PHE A 166 6.21 9.85 -15.38
CA PHE A 166 6.59 9.71 -13.96
C PHE A 166 5.56 8.88 -13.16
N CYS A 167 4.27 9.03 -13.44
CA CYS A 167 3.24 8.18 -12.85
C CYS A 167 3.45 6.71 -13.23
N PHE A 168 3.63 6.40 -14.52
CA PHE A 168 3.94 5.02 -14.93
C PHE A 168 5.23 4.49 -14.32
N LEU A 169 6.31 5.31 -14.30
CA LEU A 169 7.57 4.92 -13.67
C LEU A 169 7.36 4.57 -12.19
N THR A 170 6.55 5.37 -11.49
CA THR A 170 6.21 5.12 -10.09
C THR A 170 5.43 3.82 -9.93
N ASN A 171 4.37 3.60 -10.72
CA ASN A 171 3.58 2.37 -10.66
C ASN A 171 4.43 1.11 -10.98
N ILE A 172 5.37 1.22 -11.90
CA ILE A 172 6.33 0.16 -12.25
C ILE A 172 7.27 -0.14 -11.06
N ILE A 173 7.82 0.90 -10.42
CA ILE A 173 8.73 0.75 -9.27
C ILE A 173 8.00 0.14 -8.07
N VAL A 174 6.80 0.62 -7.73
CA VAL A 174 5.98 0.08 -6.64
C VAL A 174 5.65 -1.39 -6.91
N THR A 175 5.17 -1.70 -8.12
CA THR A 175 4.92 -3.07 -8.58
C THR A 175 6.15 -3.97 -8.44
N ALA A 176 7.32 -3.50 -8.85
CA ALA A 176 8.57 -4.24 -8.73
C ALA A 176 8.89 -4.60 -7.27
N MET A 177 8.76 -3.64 -6.36
CA MET A 177 9.00 -3.88 -4.93
C MET A 177 8.03 -4.91 -4.34
N LEU A 178 6.74 -4.85 -4.70
CA LEU A 178 5.74 -5.80 -4.23
C LEU A 178 6.09 -7.24 -4.63
N LEU A 179 6.51 -7.45 -5.88
CA LEU A 179 6.82 -8.79 -6.38
C LEU A 179 8.19 -9.31 -5.98
N LEU A 180 9.21 -8.45 -5.87
CA LEU A 180 10.52 -8.84 -5.35
C LEU A 180 10.38 -9.36 -3.91
N GLY A 181 9.71 -8.59 -3.03
CA GLY A 181 9.48 -9.01 -1.65
C GLY A 181 8.56 -10.24 -1.55
N GLY A 182 7.45 -10.25 -2.30
CA GLY A 182 6.49 -11.36 -2.29
C GLY A 182 7.09 -12.69 -2.77
N SER A 183 7.78 -12.68 -3.91
CA SER A 183 8.37 -13.88 -4.49
C SER A 183 9.54 -14.43 -3.66
N ALA A 184 10.38 -13.56 -3.08
CA ALA A 184 11.49 -13.96 -2.21
C ALA A 184 11.01 -14.70 -0.97
N VAL A 185 10.00 -14.18 -0.26
CA VAL A 185 9.48 -14.82 0.95
C VAL A 185 8.73 -16.12 0.63
N VAL A 186 7.93 -16.15 -0.45
CA VAL A 186 7.29 -17.38 -0.90
C VAL A 186 8.34 -18.46 -1.17
N ASN A 187 9.41 -18.11 -1.88
CA ASN A 187 10.50 -19.04 -2.17
C ASN A 187 11.21 -19.52 -0.89
N ALA A 188 11.59 -18.60 0.00
CA ALA A 188 12.29 -18.93 1.24
C ALA A 188 11.45 -19.80 2.20
N LEU A 189 10.14 -19.53 2.31
CA LEU A 189 9.27 -20.23 3.25
C LEU A 189 8.77 -21.58 2.72
N THR A 190 8.52 -21.70 1.41
CA THR A 190 7.80 -22.85 0.83
C THR A 190 8.59 -23.63 -0.22
N GLY A 191 9.71 -23.08 -0.69
CA GLY A 191 10.51 -23.67 -1.76
C GLY A 191 9.89 -23.57 -3.15
N VAL A 192 8.77 -22.85 -3.31
CA VAL A 192 8.17 -22.58 -4.64
C VAL A 192 9.16 -21.77 -5.46
N ASN A 193 9.32 -22.13 -6.74
CA ASN A 193 10.23 -21.43 -7.64
C ASN A 193 9.93 -19.93 -7.70
N ILE A 194 10.95 -19.08 -7.53
CA ILE A 194 10.80 -17.62 -7.45
C ILE A 194 10.15 -17.02 -8.71
N TYR A 195 10.43 -17.59 -9.89
CA TYR A 195 9.84 -17.15 -11.16
C TYR A 195 8.38 -17.57 -11.28
N ALA A 196 8.04 -18.78 -10.81
CA ALA A 196 6.64 -19.21 -10.74
C ALA A 196 5.85 -18.31 -9.77
N ALA A 197 6.39 -18.04 -8.58
CA ALA A 197 5.77 -17.13 -7.61
C ALA A 197 5.55 -15.73 -8.22
N SER A 198 6.51 -15.22 -9.00
CA SER A 198 6.42 -13.92 -9.67
C SER A 198 5.22 -13.79 -10.62
N PHE A 199 4.80 -14.86 -11.29
CA PHE A 199 3.60 -14.86 -12.16
C PHE A 199 2.31 -15.23 -11.44
N LEU A 200 2.38 -16.13 -10.45
CA LEU A 200 1.19 -16.63 -9.76
C LEU A 200 0.63 -15.64 -8.74
N ILE A 201 1.48 -14.83 -8.10
CA ILE A 201 1.03 -13.81 -7.15
C ILE A 201 0.12 -12.76 -7.83
N PRO A 202 0.50 -12.13 -8.96
CA PRO A 202 -0.39 -11.22 -9.68
C PRO A 202 -1.67 -11.87 -10.20
N LEU A 203 -1.65 -13.17 -10.53
CA LEU A 203 -2.76 -13.85 -11.18
C LEU A 203 -4.06 -13.74 -10.36
N GLY A 204 -4.00 -14.00 -9.06
CA GLY A 204 -5.16 -13.87 -8.17
C GLY A 204 -5.72 -12.45 -8.15
N VAL A 205 -4.82 -11.46 -8.13
CA VAL A 205 -5.14 -10.03 -8.13
C VAL A 205 -5.86 -9.61 -9.42
N ILE A 206 -5.35 -10.05 -10.57
CA ILE A 206 -5.93 -9.78 -11.89
C ILE A 206 -7.39 -10.23 -11.92
N VAL A 207 -7.68 -11.47 -11.50
CA VAL A 207 -9.01 -12.06 -11.62
C VAL A 207 -10.06 -11.25 -10.85
N TYR A 208 -9.83 -10.94 -9.57
CA TYR A 208 -10.84 -10.22 -8.78
C TYR A 208 -10.92 -8.73 -9.17
N THR A 209 -9.81 -8.13 -9.59
CA THR A 209 -9.79 -6.72 -10.04
C THR A 209 -10.61 -6.56 -11.34
N LEU A 210 -10.47 -7.50 -12.28
CA LEU A 210 -11.24 -7.52 -13.53
C LEU A 210 -12.74 -7.67 -13.30
N ALA A 211 -13.14 -8.51 -12.32
CA ALA A 211 -14.53 -8.79 -12.02
C ALA A 211 -15.24 -7.62 -11.34
N GLY A 212 -14.58 -6.97 -10.37
CA GLY A 212 -15.25 -6.09 -9.42
C GLY A 212 -14.91 -4.59 -9.49
N GLY A 213 -13.79 -4.20 -10.10
CA GLY A 213 -13.36 -2.79 -10.18
C GLY A 213 -12.95 -2.18 -8.84
N LEU A 214 -12.90 -0.84 -8.75
CA LEU A 214 -12.37 -0.12 -7.60
C LEU A 214 -13.12 -0.41 -6.29
N LYS A 215 -14.46 -0.53 -6.32
CA LYS A 215 -15.23 -0.79 -5.11
C LYS A 215 -15.01 -2.19 -4.54
N ALA A 216 -14.96 -3.20 -5.40
CA ALA A 216 -14.61 -4.56 -4.99
C ALA A 216 -13.20 -4.63 -4.40
N THR A 217 -12.28 -3.88 -5.02
CA THR A 217 -10.91 -3.73 -4.55
C THR A 217 -10.86 -3.10 -3.16
N PHE A 218 -11.71 -2.11 -2.86
CA PHE A 218 -11.80 -1.51 -1.51
C PHE A 218 -12.31 -2.50 -0.46
N LEU A 219 -13.27 -3.34 -0.84
CA LEU A 219 -13.84 -4.34 0.05
C LEU A 219 -12.87 -5.50 0.31
N ALA A 220 -12.13 -5.93 -0.72
CA ALA A 220 -10.99 -6.83 -0.57
C ALA A 220 -9.92 -6.22 0.35
N SER A 221 -9.57 -4.95 0.12
CA SER A 221 -8.58 -4.21 0.92
C SER A 221 -8.95 -4.16 2.40
N TYR A 222 -10.24 -4.00 2.72
CA TYR A 222 -10.70 -4.09 4.12
C TYR A 222 -10.36 -5.45 4.74
N ILE A 223 -10.63 -6.56 4.05
CA ILE A 223 -10.33 -7.91 4.56
C ILE A 223 -8.83 -8.16 4.64
N HIS A 224 -8.06 -7.70 3.64
CA HIS A 224 -6.60 -7.73 3.68
C HIS A 224 -6.10 -7.04 4.96
N SER A 225 -6.63 -5.84 5.27
CA SER A 225 -6.30 -5.09 6.49
C SER A 225 -6.67 -5.87 7.75
N VAL A 226 -7.86 -6.47 7.81
CA VAL A 226 -8.28 -7.27 8.97
C VAL A 226 -7.28 -8.39 9.24
N ILE A 227 -6.93 -9.18 8.23
CA ILE A 227 -6.00 -10.31 8.37
C ILE A 227 -4.61 -9.82 8.80
N VAL A 228 -4.10 -8.77 8.15
CA VAL A 228 -2.81 -8.14 8.48
C VAL A 228 -2.76 -7.71 9.95
N HIS A 229 -3.81 -7.08 10.46
CA HIS A 229 -3.85 -6.58 11.83
C HIS A 229 -4.00 -7.70 12.86
N LEU A 230 -4.76 -8.75 12.55
CA LEU A 230 -4.84 -9.94 13.40
C LEU A 230 -3.46 -10.60 13.55
N VAL A 231 -2.74 -10.79 12.44
CA VAL A 231 -1.39 -11.36 12.46
C VAL A 231 -0.41 -10.44 13.20
N LEU A 232 -0.51 -9.12 13.01
CA LEU A 232 0.28 -8.13 13.75
C LEU A 232 0.09 -8.28 15.26
N VAL A 233 -1.16 -8.31 15.74
CA VAL A 233 -1.44 -8.43 17.17
C VAL A 233 -0.87 -9.74 17.71
N ILE A 234 -1.04 -10.86 16.99
CA ILE A 234 -0.47 -12.15 17.37
C ILE A 234 1.04 -12.06 17.56
N PHE A 235 1.79 -11.53 16.58
CA PHE A 235 3.25 -11.46 16.69
C PHE A 235 3.74 -10.51 17.77
N VAL A 236 3.08 -9.36 17.93
CA VAL A 236 3.46 -8.36 18.92
C VAL A 236 3.28 -8.90 20.34
N TYR A 237 2.14 -9.53 20.65
CA TYR A 237 1.94 -10.20 21.94
C TYR A 237 2.83 -11.44 22.11
N LEU A 238 3.07 -12.20 21.04
CA LEU A 238 3.98 -13.34 21.11
C LEU A 238 5.38 -12.92 21.57
N VAL A 239 5.96 -11.90 20.93
CA VAL A 239 7.32 -11.45 21.23
C VAL A 239 7.41 -10.84 22.64
N TYR A 240 6.44 -10.01 23.03
CA TYR A 240 6.54 -9.21 24.25
C TYR A 240 5.85 -9.81 25.48
N THR A 241 5.00 -10.83 25.34
CA THR A 241 4.23 -11.36 26.49
C THR A 241 4.13 -12.87 26.59
N ALA A 242 4.12 -13.61 25.47
CA ALA A 242 3.71 -15.02 25.49
C ALA A 242 4.78 -16.04 25.10
N SER A 243 5.79 -15.67 24.32
CA SER A 243 6.84 -16.60 23.89
C SER A 243 7.68 -17.10 25.06
N SER A 244 7.98 -18.39 25.10
CA SER A 244 8.94 -18.95 26.05
C SER A 244 10.39 -18.50 25.79
N GLU A 245 10.70 -18.09 24.56
CA GLU A 245 12.05 -17.69 24.16
C GLU A 245 12.29 -16.19 24.40
N LEU A 246 11.31 -15.31 24.16
CA LEU A 246 11.44 -13.86 24.39
C LEU A 246 10.52 -13.38 25.52
N GLY A 247 9.20 -13.42 25.32
CA GLY A 247 8.16 -13.38 26.36
C GLY A 247 8.04 -12.13 27.23
N SER A 248 9.00 -11.21 27.19
CA SER A 248 9.01 -9.99 27.98
C SER A 248 9.94 -8.92 27.39
N PRO A 249 9.63 -7.62 27.55
CA PRO A 249 10.53 -6.55 27.12
C PRO A 249 11.90 -6.60 27.82
N SER A 250 11.96 -7.02 29.08
CA SER A 250 13.21 -7.11 29.85
C SER A 250 14.16 -8.19 29.31
N VAL A 251 13.63 -9.35 28.90
CA VAL A 251 14.44 -10.40 28.26
C VAL A 251 15.02 -9.91 26.94
N ILE A 252 14.20 -9.27 26.09
CA ILE A 252 14.66 -8.71 24.82
C ILE A 252 15.75 -7.65 25.07
N TYR A 253 15.51 -6.74 26.01
CA TYR A 253 16.48 -5.73 26.41
C TYR A 253 17.84 -6.33 26.80
N ASN A 254 17.84 -7.31 27.72
CA ASN A 254 19.07 -7.94 28.19
C ASN A 254 19.80 -8.66 27.05
N ARG A 255 19.07 -9.39 26.19
CA ARG A 255 19.68 -10.08 25.04
C ARG A 255 20.23 -9.12 24.00
N LEU A 256 19.59 -7.96 23.78
CA LEU A 256 20.13 -6.94 22.89
C LEU A 256 21.46 -6.35 23.42
N LEU A 257 21.60 -6.20 24.74
CA LEU A 257 22.88 -5.82 25.36
C LEU A 257 23.95 -6.90 25.19
N ASP A 258 23.59 -8.17 25.40
CA ASP A 258 24.49 -9.30 25.20
C ASP A 258 25.00 -9.35 23.75
N VAL A 259 24.09 -9.22 22.79
CA VAL A 259 24.35 -9.27 21.35
C VAL A 259 25.17 -8.07 20.88
N ALA A 260 24.97 -6.89 21.47
CA ALA A 260 25.76 -5.68 21.21
C ALA A 260 27.09 -5.64 21.97
N SER A 261 27.35 -6.58 22.88
CA SER A 261 28.52 -6.51 23.76
C SER A 261 29.82 -6.53 22.97
N LYS A 262 30.76 -5.65 23.35
CA LYS A 262 32.13 -5.66 22.83
C LYS A 262 32.90 -6.93 23.19
N SER A 263 32.49 -7.63 24.24
CA SER A 263 33.11 -8.91 24.63
C SER A 263 32.66 -10.07 23.74
N ARG A 264 31.65 -9.87 22.89
CA ARG A 264 31.18 -10.88 21.96
C ARG A 264 32.22 -11.10 20.86
N VAL A 265 32.60 -12.37 20.64
CA VAL A 265 33.52 -12.76 19.58
C VAL A 265 32.79 -12.70 18.23
N CYS A 266 33.23 -11.80 17.35
CA CYS A 266 32.69 -11.58 16.01
C CYS A 266 33.70 -11.93 14.91
N GLN A 267 34.29 -13.12 15.04
CA GLN A 267 35.25 -13.66 14.08
C GLN A 267 34.86 -15.09 13.72
N GLU A 268 35.29 -15.51 12.54
CA GLU A 268 35.19 -16.90 12.11
C GLU A 268 35.83 -17.82 13.15
N PRO A 269 35.22 -18.99 13.49
CA PRO A 269 33.98 -19.54 12.95
C PRO A 269 32.71 -19.24 13.78
N VAL A 270 32.82 -18.37 14.80
CA VAL A 270 31.73 -18.06 15.76
C VAL A 270 30.73 -17.06 15.18
N SER A 271 31.16 -16.23 14.24
CA SER A 271 30.31 -15.37 13.42
C SER A 271 30.90 -15.24 12.03
N HIS A 272 30.03 -15.20 11.02
CA HIS A 272 30.43 -15.01 9.63
C HIS A 272 30.31 -13.55 9.19
N ASP A 273 31.04 -13.18 8.14
CA ASP A 273 30.90 -11.87 7.52
C ASP A 273 29.47 -11.66 7.00
N GLY A 274 28.95 -10.45 7.16
CA GLY A 274 27.56 -10.10 6.82
C GLY A 274 26.48 -10.59 7.81
N GLN A 275 26.84 -11.24 8.92
CA GLN A 275 25.88 -11.53 10.00
C GLN A 275 25.89 -10.44 11.08
N SER A 276 24.75 -10.24 11.77
CA SER A 276 24.69 -9.32 12.91
C SER A 276 25.55 -9.86 14.06
N CYS A 277 26.58 -9.10 14.44
CA CYS A 277 27.43 -9.43 15.58
C CYS A 277 28.04 -8.18 16.20
N GLY A 278 27.94 -8.09 17.54
CA GLY A 278 28.63 -7.07 18.32
C GLY A 278 28.04 -5.67 18.15
N PRO A 279 28.82 -4.63 18.52
CA PRO A 279 28.37 -3.25 18.49
C PRO A 279 28.14 -2.74 17.06
N VAL A 280 27.07 -1.98 16.85
CA VAL A 280 26.70 -1.42 15.53
C VAL A 280 27.48 -0.14 15.25
N SER A 281 28.16 -0.10 14.11
CA SER A 281 28.84 1.13 13.65
C SER A 281 27.86 2.28 13.44
N GLY A 282 28.17 3.45 13.99
CA GLY A 282 27.31 4.64 13.88
C GLY A 282 26.20 4.75 14.93
N ASN A 283 25.99 3.73 15.76
CA ASN A 283 25.09 3.80 16.91
C ASN A 283 25.83 4.33 18.15
N HIS A 284 25.12 5.06 19.02
CA HIS A 284 25.67 5.51 20.31
C HIS A 284 26.14 4.31 21.15
N LYS A 285 27.45 4.29 21.47
CA LYS A 285 28.16 3.17 22.12
C LYS A 285 28.02 1.82 21.39
N GLY A 286 27.54 1.83 20.15
CA GLY A 286 27.23 0.63 19.36
C GLY A 286 26.00 -0.16 19.82
N SER A 287 25.15 0.42 20.66
CA SER A 287 23.95 -0.24 21.20
C SER A 287 22.81 -0.34 20.18
N TYR A 288 22.03 -1.42 20.21
CA TYR A 288 20.76 -1.52 19.46
C TYR A 288 19.61 -0.73 20.14
N LEU A 289 19.83 -0.27 21.37
CA LEU A 289 18.83 0.37 22.23
C LEU A 289 19.00 1.90 22.22
N THR A 290 19.30 2.50 21.08
CA THR A 290 19.49 3.95 20.95
C THR A 290 18.82 4.52 19.72
N MET A 291 18.26 5.73 19.87
CA MET A 291 17.78 6.55 18.74
C MET A 291 18.92 7.33 18.07
N LEU A 292 20.08 7.46 18.73
CA LEU A 292 21.29 8.06 18.18
C LEU A 292 22.01 7.05 17.27
N SER A 293 21.48 6.90 16.05
CA SER A 293 22.03 6.05 15.00
C SER A 293 22.21 6.87 13.72
N SER A 294 23.45 7.00 13.25
CA SER A 294 23.72 7.69 11.97
C SER A 294 23.10 6.93 10.79
N GLY A 295 23.23 5.60 10.77
CA GLY A 295 22.61 4.74 9.76
C GLY A 295 21.09 4.81 9.77
N GLY A 296 20.47 4.76 10.95
CA GLY A 296 19.03 4.90 11.11
C GLY A 296 18.50 6.25 10.63
N LEU A 297 19.20 7.34 10.96
CA LEU A 297 18.81 8.69 10.51
C LEU A 297 18.99 8.87 8.99
N ILE A 298 20.11 8.42 8.41
CA ILE A 298 20.34 8.48 6.96
C ILE A 298 19.25 7.69 6.22
N PHE A 299 18.97 6.47 6.68
CA PHE A 299 17.85 5.68 6.16
C PHE A 299 16.53 6.44 6.29
N GLY A 300 16.26 7.06 7.44
CA GLY A 300 15.06 7.86 7.68
C GLY A 300 14.89 8.99 6.67
N ILE A 301 15.96 9.71 6.33
CA ILE A 301 15.91 10.78 5.32
C ILE A 301 15.62 10.20 3.93
N ILE A 302 16.33 9.14 3.53
CA ILE A 302 16.08 8.44 2.24
C ILE A 302 14.62 7.98 2.18
N ASN A 303 14.14 7.36 3.26
CA ASN A 303 12.79 6.86 3.41
C ASN A 303 11.77 7.99 3.25
N ILE A 304 11.97 9.14 3.89
CA ILE A 304 11.08 10.30 3.75
C ILE A 304 10.99 10.73 2.28
N VAL A 305 12.14 10.95 1.63
CA VAL A 305 12.20 11.42 0.24
C VAL A 305 11.57 10.41 -0.71
N GLY A 306 11.96 9.13 -0.59
CA GLY A 306 11.46 8.05 -1.43
C GLY A 306 9.96 7.90 -1.34
N ASN A 307 9.40 7.84 -0.12
CA ASN A 307 7.97 7.68 0.07
C ASN A 307 7.18 8.90 -0.41
N PHE A 308 7.74 10.12 -0.38
CA PHE A 308 7.05 11.26 -0.99
C PHE A 308 6.84 11.03 -2.48
N GLY A 309 7.87 10.52 -3.17
CA GLY A 309 7.82 10.12 -4.56
C GLY A 309 6.71 9.11 -4.82
N THR A 310 6.71 7.99 -4.11
CA THR A 310 5.77 6.91 -4.35
C THR A 310 4.33 7.24 -4.00
N VAL A 311 4.04 8.37 -3.38
CA VAL A 311 2.71 8.69 -2.85
C VAL A 311 2.09 9.84 -3.61
N PHE A 312 2.87 10.88 -3.83
CA PHE A 312 2.40 12.06 -4.55
C PHE A 312 2.36 11.80 -6.05
N VAL A 313 3.22 10.93 -6.56
CA VAL A 313 3.33 10.66 -8.01
C VAL A 313 2.50 9.43 -8.42
N ASP A 314 2.25 8.50 -7.51
CA ASP A 314 1.51 7.28 -7.81
C ASP A 314 0.00 7.53 -7.93
N ASN A 315 -0.54 7.26 -9.11
CA ASN A 315 -1.95 7.43 -9.42
C ASN A 315 -2.89 6.56 -8.56
N GLY A 316 -2.42 5.45 -7.97
CA GLY A 316 -3.21 4.60 -7.08
C GLY A 316 -3.77 5.36 -5.88
N TYR A 317 -2.95 6.23 -5.27
CA TYR A 317 -3.39 7.08 -4.16
C TYR A 317 -4.37 8.18 -4.60
N TRP A 318 -4.17 8.73 -5.80
CA TRP A 318 -5.08 9.73 -6.35
C TRP A 318 -6.46 9.15 -6.64
N VAL A 319 -6.53 7.95 -7.23
CA VAL A 319 -7.80 7.25 -7.46
C VAL A 319 -8.52 6.96 -6.14
N SER A 320 -7.80 6.57 -5.08
CA SER A 320 -8.37 6.40 -3.75
C SER A 320 -8.91 7.71 -3.15
N ALA A 321 -8.17 8.81 -3.28
CA ALA A 321 -8.64 10.13 -2.90
C ALA A 321 -9.89 10.54 -3.69
N ILE A 322 -9.95 10.27 -4.99
CA ILE A 322 -11.08 10.58 -5.87
C ILE A 322 -12.33 9.76 -5.48
N ALA A 323 -12.18 8.52 -5.02
CA ALA A 323 -13.29 7.69 -4.54
C ALA A 323 -13.84 8.09 -3.16
N ALA A 324 -13.06 8.81 -2.35
CA ALA A 324 -13.47 9.21 -1.01
C ALA A 324 -14.62 10.23 -0.98
N ARG A 325 -15.54 10.10 -0.02
CA ARG A 325 -16.57 11.12 0.23
C ARG A 325 -15.92 12.40 0.78
N PRO A 326 -16.26 13.61 0.28
CA PRO A 326 -15.55 14.85 0.68
C PRO A 326 -15.54 15.10 2.19
N SER A 327 -16.67 14.91 2.89
CA SER A 327 -16.76 15.12 4.34
C SER A 327 -16.02 14.07 5.17
N SER A 328 -15.72 12.90 4.60
CA SER A 328 -15.02 11.81 5.29
C SER A 328 -13.53 11.80 5.00
N THR A 329 -13.10 12.40 3.90
CA THR A 329 -11.72 12.35 3.39
C THR A 329 -10.71 12.78 4.46
N HIS A 330 -10.86 13.96 5.05
CA HIS A 330 -9.89 14.49 6.02
C HIS A 330 -9.71 13.61 7.27
N LYS A 331 -10.82 13.06 7.81
CA LYS A 331 -10.75 12.17 8.98
C LYS A 331 -10.18 10.81 8.61
N GLY A 332 -10.55 10.29 7.43
CA GLY A 332 -10.10 9.00 6.94
C GLY A 332 -8.59 8.96 6.71
N TYR A 333 -8.03 10.02 6.09
CA TYR A 333 -6.59 10.13 5.86
C TYR A 333 -5.78 10.31 7.16
N LEU A 334 -6.27 11.14 8.10
CA LEU A 334 -5.59 11.30 9.39
C LEU A 334 -5.60 9.98 10.18
N LEU A 335 -6.77 9.34 10.29
CA LEU A 335 -6.91 8.08 11.00
C LEU A 335 -6.10 6.96 10.35
N GLY A 336 -6.20 6.85 9.02
CA GLY A 336 -5.43 5.88 8.23
C GLY A 336 -3.93 6.04 8.43
N GLY A 337 -3.41 7.27 8.37
CA GLY A 337 -1.98 7.53 8.60
C GLY A 337 -1.50 7.18 10.01
N LEU A 338 -2.30 7.50 11.04
CA LEU A 338 -1.95 7.20 12.43
C LEU A 338 -2.03 5.70 12.77
N VAL A 339 -3.00 4.97 12.21
CA VAL A 339 -3.05 3.51 12.38
C VAL A 339 -1.96 2.84 11.55
N TRP A 340 -1.71 3.33 10.34
CA TRP A 340 -0.66 2.79 9.49
C TRP A 340 0.70 2.85 10.17
N PHE A 341 1.05 3.94 10.87
CA PHE A 341 2.29 4.04 11.66
C PHE A 341 2.51 2.81 12.57
N ALA A 342 1.45 2.33 13.20
CA ALA A 342 1.51 1.21 14.14
C ALA A 342 1.93 -0.10 13.45
N VAL A 343 1.64 -0.26 12.16
CA VAL A 343 1.90 -1.50 11.42
C VAL A 343 3.41 -1.79 11.32
N PRO A 344 4.24 -0.99 10.61
CA PRO A 344 5.67 -1.23 10.56
C PRO A 344 6.33 -1.01 11.92
N PHE A 345 5.87 -0.04 12.73
CA PHE A 345 6.48 0.24 14.02
C PHE A 345 6.42 -0.99 14.94
N SER A 346 5.22 -1.53 15.16
CA SER A 346 5.02 -2.64 16.09
C SER A 346 5.58 -3.95 15.56
N LEU A 347 5.47 -4.22 14.25
CA LEU A 347 6.04 -5.43 13.65
C LEU A 347 7.56 -5.42 13.62
N ALA A 348 8.19 -4.34 13.18
CA ALA A 348 9.65 -4.28 13.12
C ALA A 348 10.28 -4.24 14.52
N THR A 349 9.64 -3.54 15.46
CA THR A 349 10.04 -3.54 16.87
C THR A 349 9.85 -4.90 17.53
N SER A 350 8.96 -5.77 17.03
CA SER A 350 8.80 -7.14 17.55
C SER A 350 9.67 -8.15 16.79
N LEU A 351 9.38 -8.39 15.50
CA LEU A 351 10.06 -9.42 14.70
C LEU A 351 11.49 -9.04 14.31
N GLY A 352 11.75 -7.76 14.02
CA GLY A 352 13.09 -7.30 13.66
C GLY A 352 14.06 -7.31 14.85
N LEU A 353 13.68 -6.69 15.97
CA LEU A 353 14.47 -6.76 17.22
C LEU A 353 14.50 -8.17 17.80
N GLY A 354 13.43 -8.95 17.63
CA GLY A 354 13.39 -10.36 18.02
C GLY A 354 14.44 -11.20 17.29
N ALA A 355 14.74 -10.91 16.03
CA ALA A 355 15.82 -11.57 15.29
C ALA A 355 17.18 -11.36 15.95
N LEU A 356 17.45 -10.13 16.37
CA LEU A 356 18.68 -9.76 17.08
C LEU A 356 18.72 -10.39 18.47
N ALA A 357 17.63 -10.30 19.24
CA ALA A 357 17.55 -10.84 20.60
C ALA A 357 17.64 -12.38 20.65
N LEU A 358 17.25 -13.08 19.58
CA LEU A 358 17.45 -14.53 19.46
C LEU A 358 18.83 -14.91 18.89
N ASP A 359 19.64 -13.92 18.50
CA ASP A 359 20.91 -14.09 17.82
C ASP A 359 20.81 -15.02 16.59
N LEU A 360 19.83 -14.76 15.72
CA LEU A 360 19.60 -15.60 14.53
C LEU A 360 20.76 -15.44 13.51
N PRO A 361 21.27 -16.54 12.92
CA PRO A 361 22.34 -16.51 11.91
C PRO A 361 21.86 -16.02 10.54
N ILE A 362 21.28 -14.82 10.49
CA ILE A 362 20.78 -14.21 9.26
C ILE A 362 21.95 -13.56 8.52
N SER A 363 22.16 -13.93 7.26
CA SER A 363 23.14 -13.32 6.37
C SER A 363 22.66 -11.99 5.79
N GLU A 364 23.58 -11.11 5.39
CA GLU A 364 23.28 -9.82 4.74
C GLU A 364 22.41 -10.02 3.48
N SER A 365 22.65 -11.10 2.73
CA SER A 365 21.85 -11.47 1.58
C SER A 365 20.40 -11.80 1.97
N GLU A 366 20.18 -12.65 2.98
CA GLU A 366 18.83 -12.96 3.49
C GLU A 366 18.13 -11.71 4.01
N ALA A 367 18.86 -10.85 4.73
CA ALA A 367 18.35 -9.59 5.25
C ALA A 367 17.94 -8.63 4.13
N SER A 368 18.76 -8.48 3.08
CA SER A 368 18.50 -7.62 1.91
C SER A 368 17.29 -8.06 1.07
N HIS A 369 17.00 -9.36 1.05
CA HIS A 369 15.78 -9.94 0.48
C HIS A 369 14.55 -9.78 1.39
N GLY A 370 14.73 -9.22 2.59
CA GLY A 370 13.65 -8.95 3.53
C GLY A 370 13.24 -10.16 4.38
N LEU A 371 14.12 -11.15 4.56
CA LEU A 371 13.77 -12.41 5.24
C LEU A 371 13.89 -12.35 6.78
N VAL A 372 14.32 -11.22 7.35
CA VAL A 372 14.43 -11.03 8.81
C VAL A 372 13.16 -11.42 9.58
N PRO A 373 11.96 -10.87 9.29
CA PRO A 373 10.76 -11.22 10.03
C PRO A 373 10.33 -12.68 9.82
N ALA A 374 10.69 -13.27 8.67
CA ALA A 374 10.45 -14.69 8.39
C ALA A 374 11.30 -15.58 9.29
N ALA A 375 12.59 -15.26 9.44
CA ALA A 375 13.48 -15.97 10.34
C ALA A 375 12.96 -15.93 11.79
N THR A 376 12.55 -14.76 12.27
CA THR A 376 11.99 -14.60 13.62
C THR A 376 10.68 -15.36 13.82
N ALA A 377 9.76 -15.29 12.85
CA ALA A 377 8.49 -16.02 12.91
C ALA A 377 8.72 -17.54 12.96
N ILE A 378 9.69 -18.06 12.20
CA ILE A 378 10.12 -19.47 12.23
C ILE A 378 10.73 -19.81 13.59
N ALA A 379 11.63 -18.98 14.10
CA ALA A 379 12.29 -19.24 15.37
C ALA A 379 11.31 -19.30 16.55
N LEU A 380 10.24 -18.49 16.51
CA LEU A 380 9.26 -18.41 17.60
C LEU A 380 8.10 -19.42 17.51
N MET A 381 7.63 -19.75 16.30
CA MET A 381 6.43 -20.60 16.11
C MET A 381 6.61 -21.73 15.07
N GLY A 382 7.80 -21.90 14.51
CA GLY A 382 8.08 -22.88 13.45
C GLY A 382 7.14 -22.72 12.25
N LYS A 383 6.44 -23.81 11.91
CA LYS A 383 5.51 -23.85 10.77
C LYS A 383 4.33 -22.87 10.93
N GLY A 384 3.82 -22.69 12.15
CA GLY A 384 2.69 -21.79 12.41
C GLY A 384 3.04 -20.34 12.10
N GLY A 385 4.19 -19.87 12.56
CA GLY A 385 4.68 -18.51 12.28
C GLY A 385 4.96 -18.30 10.79
N SER A 386 5.49 -19.32 10.11
CA SER A 386 5.71 -19.29 8.66
C SER A 386 4.40 -19.08 7.90
N ILE A 387 3.32 -19.80 8.27
CA ILE A 387 2.00 -19.67 7.63
C ILE A 387 1.40 -18.29 7.89
N LEU A 388 1.48 -17.79 9.12
CA LEU A 388 0.96 -16.47 9.49
C LEU A 388 1.66 -15.36 8.71
N LEU A 389 2.99 -15.38 8.66
CA LEU A 389 3.76 -14.37 7.93
C LEU A 389 3.54 -14.47 6.42
N LEU A 390 3.53 -15.68 5.86
CA LEU A 390 3.24 -15.90 4.44
C LEU A 390 1.86 -15.36 4.06
N THR A 391 0.85 -15.64 4.88
CA THR A 391 -0.53 -15.15 4.68
C THR A 391 -0.57 -13.63 4.75
N MET A 392 0.02 -13.05 5.79
CA MET A 392 0.09 -11.61 5.98
C MET A 392 0.77 -10.89 4.82
N LEU A 393 1.90 -11.42 4.35
CA LEU A 393 2.62 -10.86 3.20
C LEU A 393 1.80 -10.99 1.92
N PHE A 394 1.13 -12.12 1.72
CA PHE A 394 0.27 -12.30 0.57
C PHE A 394 -0.86 -11.27 0.56
N MET A 395 -1.51 -11.02 1.70
CA MET A 395 -2.54 -9.95 1.83
C MET A 395 -1.98 -8.55 1.50
N ALA A 396 -0.76 -8.25 1.95
CA ALA A 396 -0.08 -6.99 1.66
C ALA A 396 0.18 -6.81 0.16
N VAL A 397 0.71 -7.86 -0.49
CA VAL A 397 1.05 -7.84 -1.92
C VAL A 397 -0.21 -7.79 -2.80
N THR A 398 -1.25 -8.57 -2.47
CA THR A 398 -2.49 -8.58 -3.26
C THR A 398 -3.20 -7.24 -3.17
N SER A 399 -3.29 -6.67 -1.96
CA SER A 399 -3.96 -5.38 -1.74
C SER A 399 -3.35 -4.24 -2.56
N ALA A 400 -2.04 -4.04 -2.40
CA ALA A 400 -1.30 -3.02 -3.12
C ALA A 400 -1.30 -3.31 -4.63
N GLY A 401 -1.09 -4.58 -5.03
CA GLY A 401 -1.11 -4.99 -6.44
C GLY A 401 -2.42 -4.67 -7.16
N SER A 402 -3.58 -4.84 -6.51
CA SER A 402 -4.87 -4.45 -7.12
C SER A 402 -5.01 -2.94 -7.31
N SER A 403 -4.40 -2.16 -6.41
CA SER A 403 -4.41 -0.70 -6.52
C SER A 403 -3.54 -0.25 -7.70
N GLU A 404 -2.37 -0.85 -7.89
CA GLU A 404 -1.49 -0.60 -9.04
C GLU A 404 -2.15 -0.95 -10.37
N LEU A 405 -2.84 -2.10 -10.45
CA LEU A 405 -3.57 -2.50 -11.64
C LEU A 405 -4.65 -1.48 -12.02
N ILE A 406 -5.42 -0.98 -11.05
CA ILE A 406 -6.43 0.06 -11.28
C ILE A 406 -5.75 1.40 -11.65
N ALA A 407 -4.63 1.75 -11.01
CA ALA A 407 -3.89 2.97 -11.27
C ALA A 407 -3.40 3.03 -12.72
N VAL A 408 -2.72 1.99 -13.20
CA VAL A 408 -2.23 1.91 -14.59
C VAL A 408 -3.40 1.81 -15.58
N SER A 409 -4.44 1.07 -15.23
CA SER A 409 -5.64 0.96 -16.06
C SER A 409 -6.33 2.30 -16.27
N SER A 410 -6.48 3.10 -15.22
CA SER A 410 -7.08 4.44 -15.30
C SER A 410 -6.22 5.41 -16.09
N LEU A 411 -4.89 5.41 -15.91
CA LEU A 411 -3.98 6.22 -16.74
C LEU A 411 -4.10 5.85 -18.23
N CYS A 412 -4.05 4.57 -18.57
CA CYS A 412 -4.17 4.15 -19.97
C CYS A 412 -5.55 4.45 -20.57
N THR A 413 -6.62 4.39 -19.78
CA THR A 413 -7.98 4.59 -20.29
C THR A 413 -8.38 6.05 -20.39
N TYR A 414 -8.15 6.84 -19.35
CA TYR A 414 -8.56 8.23 -19.30
C TYR A 414 -7.49 9.15 -19.91
N ASP A 415 -6.21 8.97 -19.55
CA ASP A 415 -5.14 9.86 -20.00
C ASP A 415 -4.55 9.52 -21.37
N ILE A 416 -4.64 8.27 -21.81
CA ILE A 416 -4.17 7.87 -23.16
C ILE A 416 -5.34 7.66 -24.10
N TYR A 417 -6.16 6.63 -23.85
CA TYR A 417 -7.15 6.17 -24.81
C TYR A 417 -8.23 7.23 -25.05
N ARG A 418 -8.93 7.67 -24.00
CA ARG A 418 -9.95 8.71 -24.13
C ARG A 418 -9.36 10.04 -24.57
N THR A 419 -8.20 10.40 -24.04
CA THR A 419 -7.64 11.73 -24.26
C THR A 419 -7.01 11.94 -25.65
N TYR A 420 -6.40 10.91 -26.24
CA TYR A 420 -5.63 11.03 -27.49
C TYR A 420 -6.09 10.09 -28.62
N ILE A 421 -6.77 8.98 -28.31
CA ILE A 421 -7.15 7.97 -29.31
C ILE A 421 -8.62 8.09 -29.69
N ASN A 422 -9.52 8.14 -28.70
CA ASN A 422 -10.97 8.21 -28.91
C ASN A 422 -11.66 9.08 -27.82
N PRO A 423 -11.74 10.41 -28.04
CA PRO A 423 -12.40 11.36 -27.14
C PRO A 423 -13.86 11.05 -26.81
N ASP A 424 -14.58 10.48 -27.77
CA ASP A 424 -16.02 10.17 -27.67
C ASP A 424 -16.29 8.73 -27.23
N ALA A 425 -15.30 8.05 -26.63
CA ALA A 425 -15.42 6.68 -26.18
C ALA A 425 -16.56 6.49 -25.16
N SER A 426 -17.47 5.57 -25.46
CA SER A 426 -18.56 5.19 -24.57
C SER A 426 -18.06 4.43 -23.32
N GLY A 427 -18.83 4.47 -22.22
CA GLY A 427 -18.48 3.77 -20.98
C GLY A 427 -18.23 2.26 -21.16
N LYS A 428 -18.97 1.59 -22.05
CA LYS A 428 -18.73 0.18 -22.40
C LYS A 428 -17.34 -0.05 -23.02
N THR A 429 -16.89 0.89 -23.87
CA THR A 429 -15.58 0.83 -24.52
C THR A 429 -14.47 1.10 -23.50
N ILE A 430 -14.64 2.11 -22.64
CA ILE A 430 -13.72 2.41 -21.54
C ILE A 430 -13.53 1.20 -20.63
N LEU A 431 -14.61 0.54 -20.22
CA LEU A 431 -14.53 -0.69 -19.41
C LEU A 431 -13.78 -1.83 -20.12
N LYS A 432 -13.98 -1.99 -21.43
CA LYS A 432 -13.30 -3.02 -22.22
C LYS A 432 -11.80 -2.76 -22.28
N VAL A 433 -11.40 -1.51 -22.56
CA VAL A 433 -9.99 -1.10 -22.57
C VAL A 433 -9.37 -1.26 -21.19
N SER A 434 -10.06 -0.82 -20.14
CA SER A 434 -9.62 -0.95 -18.74
C SER A 434 -9.24 -2.40 -18.40
N ARG A 435 -10.12 -3.35 -18.72
CA ARG A 435 -9.90 -4.78 -18.48
C ARG A 435 -8.71 -5.33 -19.26
N TRP A 436 -8.56 -4.95 -20.53
CA TRP A 436 -7.40 -5.36 -21.32
C TRP A 436 -6.09 -4.83 -20.76
N VAL A 437 -6.07 -3.57 -20.30
CA VAL A 437 -4.88 -2.98 -19.67
C VAL A 437 -4.54 -3.68 -18.36
N ILE A 438 -5.55 -4.01 -17.52
CA ILE A 438 -5.33 -4.77 -16.26
C ILE A 438 -4.66 -6.11 -16.56
N LEU A 439 -5.15 -6.84 -17.57
CA LEU A 439 -4.56 -8.12 -17.96
C LEU A 439 -3.13 -7.95 -18.48
N ALA A 440 -2.91 -7.00 -19.39
CA ALA A 440 -1.61 -6.76 -20.00
C ALA A 440 -0.57 -6.29 -18.97
N PHE A 441 -0.93 -5.34 -18.10
CA PHE A 441 -0.05 -4.85 -17.05
C PHE A 441 0.21 -5.96 -16.03
N GLY A 442 -0.80 -6.73 -15.61
CA GLY A 442 -0.63 -7.88 -14.71
C GLY A 442 0.36 -8.92 -15.21
N CYS A 443 0.32 -9.26 -16.50
CA CYS A 443 1.33 -10.12 -17.14
C CYS A 443 2.72 -9.47 -17.15
N PHE A 444 2.77 -8.16 -17.42
CA PHE A 444 4.01 -7.38 -17.38
C PHE A 444 4.63 -7.34 -15.96
N MET A 445 3.83 -7.26 -14.89
CA MET A 445 4.33 -7.30 -13.51
C MET A 445 5.16 -8.58 -13.27
N GLY A 446 4.62 -9.74 -13.67
CA GLY A 446 5.29 -11.02 -13.53
C GLY A 446 6.59 -11.11 -14.33
N LEU A 447 6.57 -10.62 -15.58
CA LEU A 447 7.77 -10.55 -16.42
C LEU A 447 8.85 -9.64 -15.83
N LEU A 448 8.45 -8.45 -15.37
CA LEU A 448 9.35 -7.48 -14.74
C LEU A 448 10.02 -8.09 -13.50
N ALA A 449 9.25 -8.76 -12.64
CA ALA A 449 9.79 -9.43 -11.46
C ALA A 449 10.81 -10.52 -11.81
N VAL A 450 10.59 -11.30 -12.89
CA VAL A 450 11.58 -12.28 -13.37
C VAL A 450 12.87 -11.60 -13.82
N ILE A 451 12.77 -10.49 -14.56
CA ILE A 451 13.94 -9.73 -15.04
C ILE A 451 14.74 -9.20 -13.85
N LEU A 452 14.08 -8.58 -12.88
CA LEU A 452 14.74 -7.99 -11.71
C LEU A 452 15.37 -9.04 -10.80
N ASN A 453 14.70 -10.17 -10.57
CA ASN A 453 15.28 -11.30 -9.83
C ASN A 453 16.51 -11.86 -10.55
N LYS A 454 16.49 -12.00 -11.89
CA LYS A 454 17.67 -12.43 -12.67
C LYS A 454 18.81 -11.41 -12.63
N ALA A 455 18.48 -10.13 -12.57
CA ALA A 455 19.45 -9.05 -12.44
C ALA A 455 20.07 -8.96 -11.03
N GLY A 456 19.54 -9.71 -10.04
CA GLY A 456 20.01 -9.65 -8.65
C GLY A 456 19.58 -8.39 -7.89
N VAL A 457 18.52 -7.71 -8.35
CA VAL A 457 18.00 -6.51 -7.69
C VAL A 457 17.19 -6.93 -6.47
N SER A 458 17.61 -6.51 -5.29
CA SER A 458 16.92 -6.80 -4.03
C SER A 458 15.78 -5.80 -3.75
N LEU A 459 14.85 -6.22 -2.89
CA LEU A 459 13.80 -5.34 -2.36
C LEU A 459 14.39 -4.08 -1.72
N GLY A 460 15.42 -4.24 -0.88
CA GLY A 460 16.07 -3.12 -0.20
C GLY A 460 16.71 -2.13 -1.17
N TRP A 461 17.38 -2.61 -2.21
CA TRP A 461 17.99 -1.75 -3.22
C TRP A 461 16.94 -0.92 -3.96
N MET A 462 15.87 -1.57 -4.45
CA MET A 462 14.79 -0.89 -5.17
C MET A 462 14.09 0.14 -4.28
N TYR A 463 13.90 -0.19 -3.00
CA TYR A 463 13.30 0.70 -2.01
C TYR A 463 14.10 1.98 -1.80
N LEU A 464 15.43 1.91 -1.72
CA LEU A 464 16.28 3.10 -1.54
C LEU A 464 16.42 3.91 -2.83
N ALA A 465 16.39 3.25 -3.99
CA ALA A 465 16.56 3.89 -5.29
C ALA A 465 15.34 4.73 -5.73
N MET A 466 14.14 4.42 -5.23
CA MET A 466 12.89 4.98 -5.75
C MET A 466 12.89 6.52 -5.78
N GLY A 467 13.25 7.20 -4.69
CA GLY A 467 13.18 8.66 -4.65
C GLY A 467 14.19 9.37 -5.55
N ILE A 468 15.27 8.70 -5.98
CA ILE A 468 16.17 9.22 -7.01
C ILE A 468 15.41 9.39 -8.32
N LEU A 469 14.66 8.34 -8.71
CA LEU A 469 14.00 8.24 -10.00
C LEU A 469 12.73 9.10 -10.08
N ILE A 470 11.95 9.16 -9.01
CA ILE A 470 10.62 9.80 -9.03
C ILE A 470 10.46 10.99 -8.07
N GLY A 471 11.42 11.23 -7.16
CA GLY A 471 11.30 12.26 -6.12
C GLY A 471 11.18 13.69 -6.65
N SER A 472 11.78 13.97 -7.80
CA SER A 472 11.73 15.29 -8.46
C SER A 472 10.32 15.74 -8.88
N ALA A 473 9.39 14.82 -9.10
CA ALA A 473 8.01 15.13 -9.48
C ALA A 473 7.09 15.52 -8.31
N VAL A 474 7.51 15.26 -7.06
CA VAL A 474 6.69 15.44 -5.85
C VAL A 474 6.22 16.88 -5.69
N LEU A 475 7.16 17.82 -5.59
CA LEU A 475 6.85 19.23 -5.37
C LEU A 475 6.11 19.84 -6.56
N PRO A 476 6.45 19.52 -7.82
CA PRO A 476 5.61 19.87 -8.95
C PRO A 476 4.16 19.42 -8.85
N ILE A 477 3.88 18.16 -8.52
CA ILE A 477 2.50 17.69 -8.33
C ILE A 477 1.83 18.40 -7.13
N ALA A 478 2.55 18.64 -6.04
CA ALA A 478 1.99 19.38 -4.89
C ALA A 478 1.57 20.81 -5.29
N PHE A 479 2.43 21.53 -6.02
CA PHE A 479 2.16 22.90 -6.48
C PHE A 479 0.99 22.99 -7.48
N MET A 480 0.72 21.90 -8.22
CA MET A 480 -0.43 21.78 -9.14
C MET A 480 -1.78 22.03 -8.45
N LEU A 481 -1.92 21.74 -7.17
CA LEU A 481 -3.14 22.07 -6.43
C LEU A 481 -2.90 23.15 -5.38
N LEU A 482 -1.73 23.25 -4.76
CA LEU A 482 -1.52 24.13 -3.62
C LEU A 482 -1.15 25.58 -4.01
N TRP A 483 -0.57 25.80 -5.18
CA TRP A 483 0.01 27.10 -5.52
C TRP A 483 -0.55 27.69 -6.81
N ARG A 484 -1.29 28.80 -6.68
CA ARG A 484 -1.94 29.46 -7.83
C ARG A 484 -1.00 29.99 -8.88
N LYS A 485 0.26 30.31 -8.55
CA LYS A 485 1.23 30.93 -9.47
C LYS A 485 2.13 29.91 -10.19
N ALA A 486 2.03 28.63 -9.81
CA ALA A 486 2.91 27.59 -10.34
C ALA A 486 2.70 27.37 -11.84
N ASN A 487 3.78 27.47 -12.62
CA ASN A 487 3.73 27.48 -14.08
C ASN A 487 4.11 26.13 -14.70
N SER A 488 3.69 25.92 -15.95
CA SER A 488 3.95 24.66 -16.67
C SER A 488 5.43 24.44 -16.98
N ILE A 489 6.17 25.50 -17.35
CA ILE A 489 7.59 25.42 -17.69
C ILE A 489 8.40 24.96 -16.48
N GLY A 490 8.18 25.58 -15.31
CA GLY A 490 8.83 25.19 -14.07
C GLY A 490 8.48 23.78 -13.63
N ALA A 491 7.22 23.36 -13.83
CA ALA A 491 6.80 21.99 -13.51
C ALA A 491 7.54 20.95 -14.36
N ILE A 492 7.68 21.18 -15.68
CA ILE A 492 8.39 20.28 -16.59
C ILE A 492 9.89 20.28 -16.30
N LEU A 493 10.51 21.46 -16.23
CA LEU A 493 11.95 21.59 -15.99
C LEU A 493 12.33 21.07 -14.60
N GLY A 494 11.53 21.35 -13.57
CA GLY A 494 11.79 20.85 -12.22
C GLY A 494 11.79 19.33 -12.16
N THR A 495 10.74 18.70 -12.68
CA THR A 495 10.65 17.24 -12.70
C THR A 495 11.80 16.59 -13.50
N THR A 496 12.12 17.12 -14.69
CA THR A 496 13.14 16.52 -15.57
C THR A 496 14.56 16.79 -15.12
N ILE A 497 14.92 18.05 -14.86
CA ILE A 497 16.27 18.44 -14.39
C ILE A 497 16.54 17.79 -13.02
N GLY A 498 15.55 17.76 -12.12
CA GLY A 498 15.73 17.15 -10.82
C GLY A 498 16.06 15.66 -10.90
N CYS A 499 15.32 14.91 -11.72
CA CYS A 499 15.59 13.49 -11.95
C CYS A 499 17.01 13.26 -12.52
N VAL A 500 17.39 14.02 -13.56
CA VAL A 500 18.71 13.90 -14.20
C VAL A 500 19.84 14.22 -13.22
N LEU A 501 19.74 15.32 -12.48
CA LEU A 501 20.75 15.69 -11.48
C LEU A 501 20.82 14.70 -10.33
N GLY A 502 19.68 14.13 -9.92
CA GLY A 502 19.62 13.06 -8.91
C GLY A 502 20.38 11.81 -9.36
N ILE A 503 20.15 11.34 -10.59
CA ILE A 503 20.84 10.18 -11.17
C ILE A 503 22.34 10.46 -11.33
N VAL A 504 22.71 11.63 -11.86
CA VAL A 504 24.12 12.01 -12.02
C VAL A 504 24.82 12.06 -10.68
N THR A 505 24.21 12.66 -9.66
CA THR A 505 24.78 12.73 -8.30
C THR A 505 24.94 11.34 -7.70
N TRP A 506 23.91 10.50 -7.80
CA TRP A 506 23.93 9.13 -7.29
C TRP A 506 25.13 8.35 -7.85
N LEU A 507 25.26 8.31 -9.17
CA LEU A 507 26.33 7.57 -9.84
C LEU A 507 27.71 8.19 -9.60
N SER A 508 27.80 9.52 -9.54
CA SER A 508 29.05 10.22 -9.26
C SER A 508 29.56 9.94 -7.85
N VAL A 509 28.69 10.03 -6.84
CA VAL A 509 29.05 9.71 -5.45
C VAL A 509 29.44 8.24 -5.32
N THR A 510 28.72 7.32 -5.97
CA THR A 510 29.12 5.90 -6.02
C THR A 510 30.52 5.74 -6.61
N SER A 511 30.81 6.37 -7.74
CA SER A 511 32.11 6.26 -8.40
C SER A 511 33.24 6.86 -7.56
N ILE A 512 33.01 7.97 -6.88
CA ILE A 512 34.02 8.66 -6.08
C ILE A 512 34.32 7.91 -4.78
N GLU A 513 33.30 7.42 -4.07
CA GLU A 513 33.50 6.73 -2.79
C GLU A 513 34.02 5.30 -2.95
N TYR A 514 33.55 4.56 -3.96
CA TYR A 514 33.81 3.11 -4.07
C TYR A 514 34.66 2.71 -5.29
N GLY A 515 34.97 3.64 -6.20
CA GLY A 515 35.80 3.39 -7.39
C GLY A 515 35.20 2.45 -8.45
N ARG A 516 33.97 1.96 -8.25
CA ARG A 516 33.24 1.07 -9.16
C ARG A 516 31.73 1.30 -9.05
N ILE A 517 31.00 1.09 -10.14
CA ILE A 517 29.54 1.20 -10.19
C ILE A 517 28.95 -0.18 -10.42
N ASN A 518 28.28 -0.73 -9.40
CA ASN A 518 27.54 -1.99 -9.46
C ASN A 518 26.37 -1.98 -8.44
N LEU A 519 25.55 -3.03 -8.40
CA LEU A 519 24.37 -3.08 -7.52
C LEU A 519 24.71 -2.93 -6.04
N ASP A 520 25.82 -3.52 -5.59
CA ASP A 520 26.31 -3.42 -4.21
C ASP A 520 26.65 -1.97 -3.84
N THR A 521 27.53 -1.32 -4.62
CA THR A 521 28.03 0.05 -4.36
C THR A 521 26.96 1.12 -4.56
N THR A 522 26.10 0.96 -5.56
CA THR A 522 24.95 1.87 -5.79
C THR A 522 23.90 1.74 -4.69
N GLY A 523 23.78 0.56 -4.07
CA GLY A 523 22.88 0.23 -2.96
C GLY A 523 23.28 0.80 -1.60
N ARG A 524 24.47 1.38 -1.48
CA ARG A 524 24.95 1.94 -0.20
C ARG A 524 24.23 3.23 0.16
N ASN A 525 24.08 3.47 1.46
CA ASN A 525 23.30 4.59 1.99
C ASN A 525 23.81 5.96 1.54
N SER A 526 25.13 6.19 1.44
CA SER A 526 25.69 7.50 1.08
C SER A 526 25.31 7.92 -0.36
N PRO A 527 25.57 7.12 -1.41
CA PRO A 527 25.10 7.43 -2.75
C PRO A 527 23.57 7.59 -2.83
N MET A 528 22.82 6.71 -2.16
CA MET A 528 21.36 6.77 -2.15
C MET A 528 20.85 8.08 -1.53
N LEU A 529 21.42 8.51 -0.40
CA LEU A 529 21.07 9.76 0.26
C LEU A 529 21.31 10.96 -0.66
N ALA A 530 22.49 11.04 -1.28
CA ALA A 530 22.86 12.15 -2.14
C ALA A 530 21.92 12.25 -3.36
N GLY A 531 21.69 11.14 -4.06
CA GLY A 531 20.80 11.11 -5.22
C GLY A 531 19.36 11.48 -4.87
N ASN A 532 18.82 10.94 -3.77
CA ASN A 532 17.46 11.21 -3.32
C ASN A 532 17.27 12.70 -3.00
N LEU A 533 18.16 13.27 -2.18
CA LEU A 533 18.09 14.67 -1.78
C LEU A 533 18.22 15.61 -2.98
N VAL A 534 19.18 15.36 -3.87
CA VAL A 534 19.34 16.18 -5.08
C VAL A 534 18.08 16.10 -5.94
N SER A 535 17.52 14.92 -6.16
CA SER A 535 16.33 14.74 -7.01
C SER A 535 15.14 15.59 -6.55
N ILE A 536 14.74 15.45 -5.27
CA ILE A 536 13.57 16.16 -4.74
C ILE A 536 13.81 17.66 -4.55
N LEU A 537 14.98 18.06 -4.04
CA LEU A 537 15.25 19.46 -3.70
C LEU A 537 15.46 20.30 -4.94
N THR A 538 16.22 19.80 -5.92
CA THR A 538 16.44 20.54 -7.18
C THR A 538 15.16 20.61 -8.00
N GLY A 539 14.36 19.53 -8.04
CA GLY A 539 13.08 19.56 -8.75
C GLY A 539 12.09 20.58 -8.17
N GLY A 540 12.02 20.66 -6.84
CA GLY A 540 11.26 21.70 -6.14
C GLY A 540 11.79 23.11 -6.37
N ALA A 541 13.10 23.30 -6.22
CA ALA A 541 13.74 24.61 -6.35
C ALA A 541 13.59 25.17 -7.77
N VAL A 542 13.85 24.37 -8.81
CA VAL A 542 13.68 24.79 -10.20
C VAL A 542 12.23 25.17 -10.48
N HIS A 543 11.26 24.36 -10.07
CA HIS A 543 9.85 24.70 -10.27
C HIS A 543 9.45 25.98 -9.51
N ALA A 544 9.91 26.14 -8.27
CA ALA A 544 9.63 27.34 -7.47
C ALA A 544 10.23 28.59 -8.10
N VAL A 545 11.50 28.57 -8.48
CA VAL A 545 12.18 29.71 -9.13
C VAL A 545 11.51 30.07 -10.44
N CYS A 546 11.26 29.10 -11.33
CA CYS A 546 10.57 29.36 -12.59
C CYS A 546 9.17 29.95 -12.38
N SER A 547 8.43 29.49 -11.36
CA SER A 547 7.10 29.99 -11.04
C SER A 547 7.09 31.38 -10.41
N LEU A 548 8.17 31.77 -9.73
CA LEU A 548 8.36 33.13 -9.24
C LEU A 548 8.77 34.10 -10.36
N LEU A 549 9.60 33.64 -11.30
CA LEU A 549 10.04 34.42 -12.46
C LEU A 549 8.93 34.62 -13.50
N TRP A 550 8.16 33.56 -13.78
CA TRP A 550 7.08 33.57 -14.77
C TRP A 550 5.76 33.04 -14.18
N PRO A 551 5.13 33.78 -13.25
CA PRO A 551 3.95 33.31 -12.54
C PRO A 551 2.76 33.12 -13.47
N GLN A 552 2.11 31.96 -13.40
CA GLN A 552 0.84 31.68 -14.08
C GLN A 552 -0.29 31.79 -13.06
N ASN A 553 -1.04 32.90 -13.02
CA ASN A 553 -2.15 33.08 -12.06
C ASN A 553 -3.37 32.24 -12.44
N TYR A 554 -3.42 30.99 -11.98
CA TYR A 554 -4.43 30.01 -12.33
C TYR A 554 -5.65 30.05 -11.38
N ASP A 555 -6.86 29.88 -11.93
CA ASP A 555 -8.15 29.98 -11.24
C ASP A 555 -8.86 28.63 -11.01
N TRP A 556 -8.31 27.53 -11.54
CA TRP A 556 -8.86 26.16 -11.47
C TRP A 556 -10.21 25.96 -12.16
N GLU A 557 -10.63 26.84 -13.07
CA GLU A 557 -11.88 26.65 -13.80
C GLU A 557 -11.77 25.49 -14.80
N THR A 558 -10.66 25.38 -15.53
CA THR A 558 -10.48 24.28 -16.51
C THR A 558 -10.41 22.90 -15.85
N THR A 559 -9.88 22.77 -14.62
CA THR A 559 -9.89 21.50 -13.88
C THR A 559 -11.27 21.11 -13.35
N LYS A 560 -12.16 22.09 -13.10
CA LYS A 560 -13.56 21.80 -12.75
C LYS A 560 -14.39 21.36 -13.96
N GLN A 561 -13.94 21.69 -15.17
CA GLN A 561 -14.62 21.35 -16.43
C GLN A 561 -14.27 19.96 -16.97
N ILE A 562 -13.43 19.18 -16.26
CA ILE A 562 -13.13 17.79 -16.64
C ILE A 562 -14.45 17.01 -16.76
N THR A 563 -14.65 16.35 -17.89
CA THR A 563 -15.92 15.70 -18.22
C THR A 563 -15.96 14.26 -17.73
N VAL A 564 -17.06 13.88 -17.08
CA VAL A 564 -17.37 12.48 -16.76
C VAL A 564 -17.89 11.75 -18.00
N VAL A 565 -17.60 10.46 -18.12
CA VAL A 565 -18.02 9.63 -19.27
C VAL A 565 -19.52 9.38 -19.22
N GLU A 566 -20.05 9.14 -18.02
CA GLU A 566 -21.47 8.89 -17.78
C GLU A 566 -21.97 9.86 -16.69
N LYS A 567 -22.94 10.72 -17.02
CA LYS A 567 -23.54 11.64 -16.04
C LYS A 567 -24.50 10.88 -15.13
N GLU A 568 -24.02 10.40 -13.99
CA GLU A 568 -24.87 9.85 -12.93
C GLU A 568 -25.32 10.95 -11.96
N LYS A 569 -26.57 10.87 -11.47
CA LYS A 569 -26.99 11.71 -10.34
C LYS A 569 -26.16 11.30 -9.14
N SER A 570 -25.41 12.24 -8.57
CA SER A 570 -24.71 12.05 -7.30
C SER A 570 -25.72 11.75 -6.20
N ASP A 571 -25.56 10.62 -5.51
CA ASP A 571 -26.33 10.27 -4.31
C ASP A 571 -25.95 11.13 -3.09
N LEU A 572 -24.87 11.93 -3.20
CA LEU A 572 -24.42 12.83 -2.14
C LEU A 572 -25.21 14.15 -2.14
N PRO A 573 -25.63 14.65 -0.96
CA PRO A 573 -26.21 15.98 -0.82
C PRO A 573 -25.30 17.09 -1.35
N VAL A 574 -25.90 18.11 -1.99
CA VAL A 574 -25.17 19.30 -2.52
C VAL A 574 -24.33 19.99 -1.44
N GLU A 575 -24.80 19.95 -0.19
CA GLU A 575 -24.11 20.42 1.02
C GLU A 575 -22.69 19.86 1.20
N GLU A 576 -22.37 18.70 0.63
CA GLU A 576 -21.03 18.12 0.71
C GLU A 576 -19.99 18.84 -0.13
N PHE A 577 -20.42 19.46 -1.22
CA PHE A 577 -19.54 20.15 -2.16
C PHE A 577 -19.46 21.65 -1.86
N LYS A 578 -20.11 22.14 -0.79
CA LYS A 578 -20.00 23.53 -0.38
C LYS A 578 -18.57 23.89 -0.02
N GLU A 579 -18.07 24.94 -0.68
CA GLU A 579 -16.70 25.45 -0.52
C GLU A 579 -16.34 25.69 0.96
N GLU A 580 -17.27 26.27 1.75
CA GLU A 580 -17.05 26.55 3.17
C GLU A 580 -16.76 25.27 3.98
N LYS A 581 -17.48 24.17 3.70
CA LYS A 581 -17.30 22.89 4.38
C LYS A 581 -15.96 22.26 4.01
N LEU A 582 -15.58 22.32 2.74
CA LEU A 582 -14.29 21.82 2.24
C LEU A 582 -13.12 22.63 2.78
N MET A 583 -13.27 23.95 2.90
CA MET A 583 -12.25 24.84 3.50
C MET A 583 -12.07 24.58 4.99
N LYS A 584 -13.15 24.36 5.75
CA LYS A 584 -13.07 23.91 7.15
C LYS A 584 -12.37 22.56 7.28
N ALA A 585 -12.72 21.59 6.43
CA ALA A 585 -12.08 20.28 6.40
C ALA A 585 -10.57 20.38 6.07
N LYS A 586 -10.20 21.23 5.10
CA LYS A 586 -8.80 21.52 4.78
C LYS A 586 -8.06 22.10 5.96
N ALA A 587 -8.58 23.17 6.57
CA ALA A 587 -7.93 23.83 7.70
C ALA A 587 -7.70 22.84 8.86
N TRP A 588 -8.67 21.96 9.08
CA TRP A 588 -8.56 20.90 10.08
C TRP A 588 -7.44 19.91 9.76
N ILE A 589 -7.38 19.35 8.54
CA ILE A 589 -6.34 18.37 8.20
C ILE A 589 -4.96 19.00 8.11
N VAL A 590 -4.84 20.25 7.68
CA VAL A 590 -3.56 20.96 7.71
C VAL A 590 -3.10 21.13 9.16
N LYS A 591 -3.98 21.59 10.06
CA LYS A 591 -3.66 21.76 11.48
C LYS A 591 -3.20 20.45 12.12
N TRP A 592 -4.00 19.39 12.01
CA TRP A 592 -3.70 18.11 12.67
C TRP A 592 -2.62 17.32 11.95
N GLY A 593 -2.63 17.26 10.61
CA GLY A 593 -1.61 16.57 9.82
C GLY A 593 -0.21 17.15 10.02
N VAL A 594 -0.07 18.48 9.99
CA VAL A 594 1.21 19.14 10.31
C VAL A 594 1.55 18.99 11.79
N GLY A 595 0.59 19.13 12.69
CA GLY A 595 0.80 18.94 14.13
C GLY A 595 1.35 17.55 14.46
N PHE A 596 0.71 16.48 13.95
CA PHE A 596 1.20 15.11 14.13
C PHE A 596 2.53 14.85 13.44
N THR A 597 2.76 15.45 12.26
CA THR A 597 4.08 15.38 11.60
C THR A 597 5.18 15.94 12.49
N ILE A 598 4.98 17.13 13.07
CA ILE A 598 5.94 17.73 14.01
C ILE A 598 6.13 16.84 15.25
N VAL A 599 5.04 16.32 15.81
CA VAL A 599 5.13 15.44 16.99
C VAL A 599 5.92 14.16 16.70
N ILE A 600 5.61 13.48 15.60
CA ILE A 600 6.20 12.17 15.29
C ILE A 600 7.64 12.29 14.78
N VAL A 601 7.96 13.32 13.98
CA VAL A 601 9.25 13.37 13.25
C VAL A 601 10.26 14.27 13.93
N ILE A 602 9.80 15.27 14.66
CA ILE A 602 10.67 16.26 15.31
C ILE A 602 10.66 16.03 16.81
N LEU A 603 9.49 16.15 17.47
CA LEU A 603 9.43 16.14 18.93
C LEU A 603 9.80 14.78 19.52
N TRP A 604 9.26 13.67 19.01
CA TRP A 604 9.55 12.35 19.56
C TRP A 604 11.03 11.98 19.44
N PRO A 605 11.71 12.09 18.28
CA PRO A 605 13.15 11.88 18.20
C PRO A 605 13.92 12.78 19.16
N LEU A 606 13.65 14.08 19.17
CA LEU A 606 14.32 15.04 20.05
C LEU A 606 14.18 14.68 21.53
N LEU A 607 12.99 14.26 21.97
CA LEU A 607 12.73 13.82 23.35
C LEU A 607 13.40 12.48 23.68
N SER A 608 13.72 11.66 22.67
CA SER A 608 14.44 10.40 22.84
C SER A 608 15.97 10.55 22.86
N LEU A 609 16.54 11.63 22.29
CA LEU A 609 18.00 11.82 22.24
C LEU A 609 18.68 11.88 23.62
N PRO A 610 18.13 12.58 24.64
CA PRO A 610 18.75 12.65 25.97
C PRO A 610 18.85 11.30 26.67
N ALA A 611 18.04 10.32 26.27
CA ALA A 611 18.11 8.97 26.84
C ALA A 611 19.43 8.27 26.47
N GLY A 612 20.10 8.66 25.37
CA GLY A 612 21.32 8.02 24.92
C GLY A 612 21.09 6.54 24.62
N GLU A 613 21.56 5.67 25.50
CA GLU A 613 21.23 4.25 25.52
C GLU A 613 20.04 4.01 26.47
N PHE A 614 18.97 3.42 25.95
CA PHE A 614 17.73 3.26 26.69
C PHE A 614 17.94 2.40 27.94
N SER A 615 17.26 2.77 29.03
CA SER A 615 17.15 1.89 30.19
C SER A 615 16.11 0.80 29.94
N VAL A 616 16.12 -0.26 30.74
CA VAL A 616 15.08 -1.29 30.70
C VAL A 616 13.67 -0.71 30.85
N GLY A 617 13.51 0.32 31.70
CA GLY A 617 12.23 1.02 31.87
C GLY A 617 11.79 1.77 30.62
N TYR A 618 12.72 2.47 29.97
CA TYR A 618 12.43 3.20 28.72
C TYR A 618 12.11 2.22 27.57
N PHE A 619 12.86 1.12 27.44
CA PHE A 619 12.57 0.10 26.44
C PHE A 619 11.25 -0.62 26.71
N THR A 620 10.90 -0.87 27.98
CA THR A 620 9.60 -1.41 28.35
C THR A 620 8.48 -0.47 27.95
N PHE A 621 8.63 0.84 28.19
CA PHE A 621 7.69 1.85 27.72
C PHE A 621 7.54 1.84 26.19
N TRP A 622 8.65 1.73 25.46
CA TRP A 622 8.65 1.60 24.00
C TRP A 622 7.87 0.37 23.51
N ALA A 623 8.09 -0.79 24.15
CA ALA A 623 7.35 -2.01 23.87
C ALA A 623 5.85 -1.88 24.17
N VAL A 624 5.48 -1.24 25.29
CA VAL A 624 4.08 -0.96 25.65
C VAL A 624 3.41 -0.07 24.60
N ILE A 625 4.10 0.95 24.10
CA ILE A 625 3.58 1.78 22.98
C ILE A 625 3.34 0.90 21.75
N ALA A 626 4.28 0.03 21.37
CA ALA A 626 4.11 -0.87 20.23
C ALA A 626 2.89 -1.80 20.39
N ILE A 627 2.69 -2.39 21.58
CA ILE A 627 1.54 -3.25 21.88
C ILE A 627 0.24 -2.44 21.84
N ALA A 628 0.16 -1.33 22.59
CA ALA A 628 -1.05 -0.54 22.73
C ALA A 628 -1.47 0.08 21.40
N TRP A 629 -0.55 0.70 20.66
CA TRP A 629 -0.87 1.34 19.39
C TRP A 629 -1.23 0.31 18.33
N GLY A 630 -0.49 -0.81 18.25
CA GLY A 630 -0.82 -1.92 17.35
C GLY A 630 -2.22 -2.48 17.62
N THR A 631 -2.58 -2.66 18.89
CA THR A 631 -3.87 -3.23 19.31
C THR A 631 -5.03 -2.26 19.10
N ILE A 632 -4.88 -1.01 19.55
CA ILE A 632 -5.91 0.03 19.40
C ILE A 632 -6.13 0.33 17.91
N GLY A 633 -5.05 0.47 17.14
CA GLY A 633 -5.12 0.65 15.69
C GLY A 633 -5.87 -0.50 15.00
N SER A 634 -5.54 -1.74 15.37
CA SER A 634 -6.24 -2.94 14.88
C SER A 634 -7.72 -2.92 15.21
N ALA A 635 -8.09 -2.64 16.46
CA ALA A 635 -9.49 -2.56 16.88
C ALA A 635 -10.27 -1.49 16.08
N VAL A 636 -9.67 -0.32 15.87
CA VAL A 636 -10.31 0.77 15.12
C VAL A 636 -10.51 0.40 13.66
N ILE A 637 -9.50 -0.14 12.97
CA ILE A 637 -9.59 -0.47 11.54
C ILE A 637 -10.50 -1.66 11.26
N ILE A 638 -10.63 -2.60 12.22
CA ILE A 638 -11.55 -3.73 12.10
C ILE A 638 -12.99 -3.31 12.44
N ALA A 639 -13.21 -2.61 13.56
CA ALA A 639 -14.56 -2.32 14.02
C ALA A 639 -15.24 -1.16 13.30
N LEU A 640 -14.51 -0.06 13.03
CA LEU A 640 -15.11 1.18 12.54
C LEU A 640 -15.81 1.01 11.17
N PRO A 641 -15.23 0.35 10.15
CA PRO A 641 -15.91 0.16 8.87
C PRO A 641 -17.20 -0.67 8.99
N LEU A 642 -17.22 -1.66 9.88
CA LEU A 642 -18.41 -2.49 10.14
C LEU A 642 -19.52 -1.67 10.80
N ILE A 643 -19.18 -0.86 11.80
CA ILE A 643 -20.12 0.02 12.49
C ILE A 643 -20.72 1.04 11.49
N GLU A 644 -19.89 1.68 10.67
CA GLU A 644 -20.36 2.65 9.68
C GLU A 644 -21.22 2.02 8.57
N SER A 645 -21.03 0.73 8.29
CA SER A 645 -21.75 0.00 7.24
C SER A 645 -22.92 -0.82 7.77
N TRP A 646 -23.18 -0.80 9.09
CA TRP A 646 -24.13 -1.69 9.76
C TRP A 646 -25.55 -1.57 9.20
N GLU A 647 -26.05 -0.37 8.97
CA GLU A 647 -27.38 -0.16 8.35
C GLU A 647 -27.48 -0.75 6.94
N THR A 648 -26.41 -0.65 6.14
CA THR A 648 -26.36 -1.23 4.79
C THR A 648 -26.32 -2.75 4.89
N ILE A 649 -25.54 -3.29 5.82
CA ILE A 649 -25.44 -4.73 6.10
C ILE A 649 -26.81 -5.28 6.52
N GLN A 650 -27.51 -4.61 7.44
CA GLN A 650 -28.87 -4.97 7.87
C GLN A 650 -29.85 -4.99 6.70
N LYS A 651 -29.82 -3.97 5.82
CA LYS A 651 -30.67 -3.92 4.62
C LYS A 651 -30.40 -5.08 3.66
N VAL A 652 -29.14 -5.49 3.50
CA VAL A 652 -28.77 -6.66 2.68
C VAL A 652 -29.26 -7.94 3.33
N PHE A 653 -29.05 -8.13 4.65
CA PHE A 653 -29.53 -9.30 5.38
C PHE A 653 -31.05 -9.42 5.33
N LEU A 654 -31.77 -8.35 5.66
CA LEU A 654 -33.23 -8.32 5.56
C LEU A 654 -33.68 -8.61 4.13
N GLY A 655 -33.07 -7.98 3.12
CA GLY A 655 -33.38 -8.24 1.71
C GLY A 655 -33.15 -9.70 1.29
N MET A 656 -32.12 -10.36 1.83
CA MET A 656 -31.85 -11.79 1.58
C MET A 656 -32.91 -12.71 2.20
N PHE A 657 -33.47 -12.34 3.37
CA PHE A 657 -34.43 -13.18 4.10
C PHE A 657 -35.90 -12.89 3.76
N THR A 658 -36.28 -11.63 3.51
CA THR A 658 -37.69 -11.26 3.35
C THR A 658 -38.10 -10.98 1.91
N ASN A 659 -37.16 -10.79 0.96
CA ASN A 659 -37.44 -10.42 -0.43
C ASN A 659 -38.28 -9.12 -0.59
N ASP A 660 -38.56 -8.38 0.49
CA ASP A 660 -39.47 -7.22 0.51
C ASP A 660 -39.04 -6.13 -0.46
N ARG A 661 -37.73 -5.92 -0.63
CA ARG A 661 -37.22 -4.90 -1.55
C ARG A 661 -37.35 -5.30 -3.03
N LEU A 662 -37.47 -6.60 -3.32
CA LEU A 662 -37.89 -7.07 -4.64
C LEU A 662 -39.34 -6.67 -4.88
N MET A 663 -40.19 -6.86 -3.87
CA MET A 663 -41.61 -6.49 -3.91
C MET A 663 -41.77 -4.98 -4.03
N GLU A 664 -41.03 -4.16 -3.27
CA GLU A 664 -41.03 -2.69 -3.44
C GLU A 664 -40.59 -2.26 -4.85
N LYS A 665 -39.56 -2.89 -5.43
CA LYS A 665 -39.15 -2.58 -6.82
C LYS A 665 -40.19 -3.02 -7.84
N ILE A 666 -40.84 -4.16 -7.62
CA ILE A 666 -41.95 -4.62 -8.47
C ILE A 666 -43.13 -3.65 -8.34
N GLU A 667 -43.44 -3.18 -7.13
CA GLU A 667 -44.49 -2.18 -6.88
C GLU A 667 -44.14 -0.83 -7.50
N GLU A 668 -42.89 -0.36 -7.41
CA GLU A 668 -42.44 0.90 -8.02
C GLU A 668 -42.47 0.82 -9.56
N ILE A 669 -42.08 -0.34 -10.13
CA ILE A 669 -42.21 -0.60 -11.56
C ILE A 669 -43.68 -0.64 -11.96
N ASN A 670 -44.53 -1.36 -11.22
CA ASN A 670 -45.97 -1.42 -11.46
C ASN A 670 -46.60 -0.04 -11.38
N PHE A 671 -46.21 0.79 -10.41
CA PHE A 671 -46.68 2.16 -10.25
C PHE A 671 -46.25 3.05 -11.43
N LYS A 672 -44.97 2.96 -11.86
CA LYS A 672 -44.49 3.67 -13.05
C LYS A 672 -45.21 3.21 -14.32
N MET A 673 -45.42 1.90 -14.50
CA MET A 673 -46.15 1.35 -15.64
C MET A 673 -47.60 1.82 -15.63
N HIS A 674 -48.26 1.80 -14.48
CA HIS A 674 -49.62 2.30 -14.30
C HIS A 674 -49.70 3.80 -14.59
N THR A 675 -48.73 4.59 -14.13
CA THR A 675 -48.68 6.04 -14.41
C THR A 675 -48.51 6.30 -15.90
N ILE A 676 -47.65 5.53 -16.58
CA ILE A 676 -47.46 5.61 -18.04
C ILE A 676 -48.75 5.24 -18.77
N MET A 677 -49.43 4.16 -18.37
CA MET A 677 -50.71 3.72 -18.94
C MET A 677 -51.79 4.80 -18.79
N VAL A 678 -51.89 5.45 -17.63
CA VAL A 678 -52.84 6.55 -17.37
C VAL A 678 -52.49 7.82 -18.16
N SER A 679 -51.19 8.08 -18.40
CA SER A 679 -50.74 9.26 -19.14
C SER A 679 -50.83 9.15 -20.66
N ILE A 680 -51.04 7.94 -21.21
CA ILE A 680 -51.08 7.67 -22.66
C ILE A 680 -52.29 6.76 -22.97
N PRO A 681 -53.46 7.30 -23.35
CA PRO A 681 -54.67 6.52 -23.63
C PRO A 681 -54.51 5.47 -24.75
N GLU A 682 -53.56 5.70 -25.67
CA GLU A 682 -53.22 4.76 -26.74
C GLU A 682 -52.48 3.52 -26.23
N ALA A 683 -51.65 3.67 -25.18
CA ALA A 683 -50.91 2.54 -24.58
C ALA A 683 -51.85 1.57 -23.86
N GLU A 684 -52.90 2.08 -23.22
CA GLU A 684 -53.94 1.27 -22.59
C GLU A 684 -54.73 0.43 -23.61
N ARG A 685 -55.08 1.01 -24.78
CA ARG A 685 -55.73 0.27 -25.87
C ARG A 685 -54.84 -0.84 -26.43
N VAL A 686 -53.54 -0.57 -26.65
CA VAL A 686 -52.59 -1.56 -27.15
C VAL A 686 -52.40 -2.71 -26.15
N TYR A 687 -52.30 -2.39 -24.86
CA TYR A 687 -52.17 -3.39 -23.80
C TYR A 687 -53.42 -4.29 -23.68
N LEU A 688 -54.62 -3.71 -23.76
CA LEU A 688 -55.87 -4.48 -23.75
C LEU A 688 -55.99 -5.39 -24.99
N LEU A 689 -55.59 -4.90 -26.16
CA LEU A 689 -55.54 -5.68 -27.41
C LEU A 689 -54.55 -6.85 -27.34
N GLU A 690 -53.36 -6.64 -26.76
CA GLU A 690 -52.39 -7.72 -26.56
C GLU A 690 -52.87 -8.75 -25.53
N LYS A 691 -53.52 -8.30 -24.46
CA LYS A 691 -54.11 -9.17 -23.44
C LYS A 691 -55.25 -10.02 -24.01
N GLU A 692 -56.07 -9.47 -24.90
CA GLU A 692 -57.07 -10.23 -25.65
C GLU A 692 -56.44 -11.23 -26.62
N LYS A 693 -55.38 -10.85 -27.35
CA LYS A 693 -54.63 -11.78 -28.21
C LYS A 693 -54.01 -12.93 -27.43
N ALA A 694 -53.46 -12.65 -26.25
CA ALA A 694 -52.89 -13.67 -25.36
C ALA A 694 -53.97 -14.63 -24.84
N LYS A 695 -55.13 -14.13 -24.41
CA LYS A 695 -56.28 -14.97 -24.04
C LYS A 695 -56.79 -15.83 -25.20
N ARG A 696 -56.85 -15.27 -26.42
CA ARG A 696 -57.24 -16.04 -27.63
C ARG A 696 -56.22 -17.13 -27.96
N ARG A 697 -54.91 -16.85 -27.83
CA ARG A 697 -53.86 -17.88 -28.01
C ARG A 697 -54.00 -19.01 -26.99
N GLN A 698 -54.20 -18.70 -25.71
CA GLN A 698 -54.40 -19.72 -24.67
C GLN A 698 -55.66 -20.54 -24.90
N ALA A 699 -56.76 -19.92 -25.37
CA ALA A 699 -57.98 -20.62 -25.70
C ALA A 699 -57.83 -21.53 -26.95
N LEU A 700 -57.00 -21.13 -27.91
CA LEU A 700 -56.63 -21.94 -29.08
C LEU A 700 -55.73 -23.13 -28.69
N GLU A 701 -54.71 -22.90 -27.85
CA GLU A 701 -53.84 -23.95 -27.33
C GLU A 701 -54.61 -24.97 -26.47
N GLN A 702 -55.59 -24.53 -25.67
CA GLN A 702 -56.49 -25.44 -24.94
C GLN A 702 -57.41 -26.22 -25.87
N LYS A 703 -57.88 -25.61 -26.97
CA LYS A 703 -58.70 -26.32 -27.97
C LYS A 703 -57.90 -27.38 -28.73
N ASP A 704 -56.68 -27.06 -29.12
CA ASP A 704 -55.78 -27.99 -29.81
C ASP A 704 -55.39 -29.17 -28.90
N GLN A 705 -55.20 -28.92 -27.60
CA GLN A 705 -54.98 -30.00 -26.62
C GLN A 705 -56.19 -30.94 -26.45
N ILE A 706 -57.42 -30.43 -26.52
CA ILE A 706 -58.65 -31.23 -26.40
C ILE A 706 -58.95 -32.04 -27.67
N VAL A 707 -58.46 -31.62 -28.84
CA VAL A 707 -58.60 -32.36 -30.11
C VAL A 707 -57.50 -33.42 -30.30
N SER A 708 -56.40 -33.33 -29.55
CA SER A 708 -55.26 -34.25 -29.59
C SER A 708 -55.27 -35.36 -28.51
N ALA A 709 -56.27 -35.41 -27.65
CA ALA A 709 -56.53 -36.45 -26.65
C ALA A 709 -57.84 -37.17 -26.99
#